data_AF-A0AAW1Q1V0-F1
#
_entry.id   AF-A0AAW1Q1V0-F1
#
_cell.length_a   1.000
_cell.length_b   1.000
_cell.length_c   1.000
_cell.angle_alpha   90.00
_cell.angle_beta   90.00
_cell.angle_gamma   90.00
#
_symmetry.space_group_name_H-M   'P 1'
#
loop_
_entity.id
_entity.type
_entity.pdbx_description
1 polymer ?
#
loop_
_entity_poly.entity_id
_entity_poly.type
_entity_poly.pdbx_seq_one_letter_code
_entity_poly.pdbx_strand_id
1 'polypeptide(L)'
;MRRQRVAPGSGSLQARTMQPLQVSEADRDLISSILTVDNQVVNFRGQPFFGNTKSEPPKGALQCAIEYAAAKGHKVLLAVDQSGKAKLYGSFASVDEWIASGSLHDHFNERAHDYHTWVRVCWAIVNVATEGDYKEEARHIWHQFSQLSAKYDSAEVDACFDRAAYRPDGVGLGSIKEWLRQDDPELYRHLARSIDLDHFGGAPNDKRHHFLPNLSTPRKAAWKYVEYAERWASPYNLLQHDYVVIRSATGSGKTKQFYDIITEIWDHPEIMDLLLEYDGRVCIPGSRQAYSQHVVAELNDKLRAAWTLKHPHEAFPEERLFHDYLAFDKSADLRAVRRICIQMESLWRLQGGTAYAIVFVDEPESCLAQFSSETMRNLPGCASAFKELLIGAGKVIFADAFMTEKTLALVDYMADQRGASVQFNLNHYCPAERTALEIKDEAPPGRPKAEKVKAKDLMAARIEATLRAGQRAVLFAGTSKYGKYVADKMLAAFGESKTILFYNADTGGKTFREHLSDVKKHWSVADLLIYTSKITSGVDYSMKGVFDTLFIYGFSGTCSVHDIFQAAIRVRHFNTPWMFFVLDTSCPSVPTELTYKAVLASVLKRRELQLRYTAPPKPETDANAADDDAMDLGELDQALQHEEHMRALQGERPEPWLVDIHVRNVLLQNLSRARFRDMFSDYLRHTGYVRRSLTMAQQPTPAQDTDEAAGSTSKAAPSLVPVEMSYMDTRSLTEEQLEALEPLVHRSLGTAEDRFLVEKYYFQQKVVNTDASEEDKADVFDQMEAKRALRKLFDNKFYEVNSNGTCEARLKARGNPYLITWGDRPAALGLLATLCRLLGVKSTHDEASLIPAARFTEKAKELWEVVNNLLELLRPARFKESAKAADGTDETKPLRTAITRVLREWGRAKLATAKRSQPRNAPEVVTYQIKLDDKEGFIQKVVSLVERRGAGLAPAEGEEVAAVTAEAGALAGEDE
;
A
#
# COMPACT_ATOMS: atom_id res chain seq x y z
N MET A 1 -39.97 47.70 2.18
CA MET A 1 -41.33 48.26 2.18
C MET A 1 -42.25 47.40 1.31
N ARG A 2 -43.47 47.17 1.81
CA ARG A 2 -44.68 46.63 1.16
C ARG A 2 -44.73 45.16 0.70
N ARG A 3 -45.44 44.39 1.55
CA ARG A 3 -46.20 43.17 1.25
C ARG A 3 -47.32 43.45 0.22
N GLN A 4 -47.68 42.44 -0.56
CA GLN A 4 -49.09 42.17 -0.89
C GLN A 4 -49.34 40.66 -0.93
N ARG A 5 -50.34 40.22 -0.15
CA ARG A 5 -51.02 38.93 -0.21
C ARG A 5 -52.26 39.09 -1.08
N VAL A 6 -52.60 38.10 -1.93
CA VAL A 6 -53.98 37.71 -2.22
C VAL A 6 -54.04 36.18 -2.39
N ALA A 7 -55.20 35.63 -2.02
CA ALA A 7 -55.57 34.28 -1.63
C ALA A 7 -55.97 33.35 -2.82
N PRO A 8 -56.38 32.08 -2.57
CA PRO A 8 -56.33 30.96 -3.52
C PRO A 8 -57.67 30.71 -4.25
N GLY A 9 -57.61 30.00 -5.39
CA GLY A 9 -58.80 29.58 -6.14
C GLY A 9 -58.51 28.45 -7.13
N SER A 10 -59.34 27.42 -7.05
CA SER A 10 -59.45 26.18 -7.82
C SER A 10 -59.61 26.36 -9.35
N GLY A 11 -59.13 25.40 -10.14
CA GLY A 11 -59.51 25.29 -11.56
C GLY A 11 -58.87 24.11 -12.31
N SER A 12 -59.73 23.27 -12.89
CA SER A 12 -59.51 21.98 -13.55
C SER A 12 -58.64 21.97 -14.81
N LEU A 13 -58.03 20.81 -15.08
CA LEU A 13 -57.41 20.43 -16.35
C LEU A 13 -58.37 20.55 -17.54
N GLN A 14 -57.91 21.15 -18.64
CA GLN A 14 -58.35 20.82 -20.00
C GLN A 14 -57.14 20.65 -20.93
N ALA A 15 -57.14 19.54 -21.65
CA ALA A 15 -56.16 19.19 -22.67
C ALA A 15 -56.31 20.09 -23.90
N ARG A 16 -55.18 20.60 -24.42
CA ARG A 16 -55.10 21.23 -25.74
C ARG A 16 -54.23 20.37 -26.68
N THR A 17 -54.85 19.93 -27.75
CA THR A 17 -54.23 19.35 -28.95
C THR A 17 -53.34 20.41 -29.62
N MET A 18 -52.07 20.08 -29.89
CA MET A 18 -51.15 20.93 -30.66
C MET A 18 -51.22 20.59 -32.16
N GLN A 19 -51.26 21.63 -33.00
CA GLN A 19 -51.06 21.52 -34.45
C GLN A 19 -49.56 21.51 -34.81
N PRO A 20 -49.17 20.94 -35.98
CA PRO A 20 -47.77 20.84 -36.37
C PRO A 20 -47.19 22.19 -36.82
N LEU A 21 -45.95 22.47 -36.40
CA LEU A 21 -45.18 23.65 -36.80
C LEU A 21 -44.70 23.51 -38.25
N GLN A 22 -44.82 24.58 -39.04
CA GLN A 22 -44.15 24.72 -40.33
C GLN A 22 -42.71 25.21 -40.13
N VAL A 23 -41.75 24.54 -40.77
CA VAL A 23 -40.32 24.87 -40.77
C VAL A 23 -40.02 25.82 -41.93
N SER A 24 -39.18 26.83 -41.70
CA SER A 24 -38.85 27.86 -42.68
C SER A 24 -37.90 27.35 -43.78
N GLU A 25 -37.94 27.99 -44.94
CA GLU A 25 -37.12 27.65 -46.11
C GLU A 25 -35.61 27.86 -45.83
N ALA A 26 -35.27 28.84 -44.98
CA ALA A 26 -33.90 29.11 -44.54
C ALA A 26 -33.30 27.97 -43.69
N ASP A 27 -34.14 27.27 -42.90
CA ASP A 27 -33.71 26.12 -42.12
C ASP A 27 -33.45 24.89 -43.02
N ARG A 28 -34.16 24.78 -44.16
CA ARG A 28 -33.92 23.71 -45.15
C ARG A 28 -32.60 23.91 -45.91
N ASP A 29 -32.27 25.14 -46.25
CA ASP A 29 -31.04 25.47 -46.98
C ASP A 29 -29.79 25.30 -46.10
N LEU A 30 -29.87 25.64 -44.80
CA LEU A 30 -28.80 25.37 -43.83
C LEU A 30 -28.55 23.87 -43.68
N ILE A 31 -29.62 23.05 -43.65
CA ILE A 31 -29.53 21.58 -43.55
C ILE A 31 -28.93 20.97 -44.83
N SER A 32 -29.27 21.49 -46.02
CA SER A 32 -28.69 21.02 -47.28
C SER A 32 -27.18 21.31 -47.40
N SER A 33 -26.70 22.40 -46.79
CA SER A 33 -25.27 22.78 -46.79
C SER A 33 -24.39 21.90 -45.89
N ILE A 34 -24.98 21.26 -44.87
CA ILE A 34 -24.27 20.33 -43.96
C ILE A 34 -24.08 18.95 -44.61
N LEU A 35 -24.85 18.62 -45.64
CA LEU A 35 -25.00 17.26 -46.17
C LEU A 35 -24.26 16.98 -47.49
N THR A 36 -23.36 17.86 -47.94
CA THR A 36 -22.55 17.62 -49.15
C THR A 36 -21.06 17.83 -48.91
N VAL A 37 -20.40 16.87 -48.24
CA VAL A 37 -18.97 16.58 -48.40
C VAL A 37 -18.75 15.05 -48.27
N ASP A 38 -18.05 14.48 -49.24
CA ASP A 38 -17.80 13.04 -49.43
C ASP A 38 -17.09 12.31 -48.28
N ASN A 39 -17.56 11.07 -48.02
CA ASN A 39 -16.81 9.91 -47.52
C ASN A 39 -15.77 10.11 -46.38
N GLN A 40 -16.11 10.81 -45.30
CA GLN A 40 -15.42 10.61 -44.02
C GLN A 40 -16.40 10.59 -42.83
N VAL A 41 -16.19 9.63 -41.94
CA VAL A 41 -16.93 9.46 -40.67
C VAL A 41 -16.64 10.67 -39.77
N VAL A 42 -17.61 11.57 -39.61
CA VAL A 42 -17.51 12.70 -38.68
C VAL A 42 -17.92 12.24 -37.28
N ASN A 43 -16.95 12.16 -36.38
CA ASN A 43 -17.13 11.87 -34.97
C ASN A 43 -17.45 13.18 -34.21
N PHE A 44 -18.69 13.37 -33.78
CA PHE A 44 -19.06 14.51 -32.94
C PHE A 44 -18.61 14.26 -31.49
N ARG A 45 -17.45 14.80 -31.11
CA ARG A 45 -17.09 15.03 -29.69
C ARG A 45 -17.12 16.52 -29.38
N GLY A 46 -17.71 16.82 -28.23
CA GLY A 46 -18.21 18.13 -27.85
C GLY A 46 -17.18 19.24 -27.82
N GLN A 47 -17.59 20.41 -28.29
CA GLN A 47 -17.08 21.68 -27.80
C GLN A 47 -18.07 22.27 -26.79
N PRO A 48 -17.61 22.88 -25.69
CA PRO A 48 -18.50 23.57 -24.77
C PRO A 48 -18.85 24.95 -25.33
N PHE A 49 -20.13 25.21 -25.56
CA PHE A 49 -20.66 26.55 -25.71
C PHE A 49 -20.62 27.25 -24.34
N PHE A 50 -19.75 28.25 -24.19
CA PHE A 50 -19.85 29.19 -23.08
C PHE A 50 -20.99 30.18 -23.35
N GLY A 51 -22.04 30.09 -22.53
CA GLY A 51 -23.16 31.02 -22.56
C GLY A 51 -24.06 30.85 -21.34
N ASN A 52 -23.96 31.79 -20.40
CA ASN A 52 -24.79 31.88 -19.21
C ASN A 52 -26.26 32.17 -19.60
N THR A 53 -27.10 31.14 -19.78
CA THR A 53 -28.56 31.22 -19.53
C THR A 53 -29.16 29.82 -19.42
N LYS A 54 -30.00 29.60 -18.40
CA LYS A 54 -30.85 28.41 -18.27
C LYS A 54 -31.86 28.39 -19.42
N SER A 55 -31.64 27.60 -20.46
CA SER A 55 -32.71 27.20 -21.40
C SER A 55 -32.50 25.75 -21.87
N GLU A 56 -33.59 25.00 -21.92
CA GLU A 56 -33.63 23.60 -22.37
C GLU A 56 -33.25 23.49 -23.87
N PRO A 57 -32.66 22.35 -24.31
CA PRO A 57 -32.37 22.15 -25.73
C PRO A 57 -33.68 22.10 -26.56
N PRO A 58 -33.67 22.54 -27.83
CA PRO A 58 -34.88 22.56 -28.65
C PRO A 58 -35.33 21.14 -28.98
N LYS A 59 -36.62 20.85 -28.73
CA LYS A 59 -37.27 19.55 -28.95
C LYS A 59 -37.12 18.96 -30.37
N GLY A 60 -36.74 19.78 -31.37
CA GLY A 60 -36.56 19.35 -32.76
C GLY A 60 -35.35 18.45 -33.02
N ALA A 61 -34.24 18.62 -32.27
CA ALA A 61 -33.01 17.83 -32.50
C ALA A 61 -33.17 16.35 -32.11
N LEU A 62 -33.96 16.07 -31.07
CA LEU A 62 -34.25 14.72 -30.61
C LEU A 62 -35.16 13.96 -31.60
N GLN A 63 -36.15 14.65 -32.17
CA GLN A 63 -37.08 14.09 -33.16
C GLN A 63 -36.34 13.69 -34.46
N CYS A 64 -35.42 14.53 -34.94
CA CYS A 64 -34.59 14.22 -36.12
C CYS A 64 -33.66 13.02 -35.90
N ALA A 65 -33.09 12.84 -34.70
CA ALA A 65 -32.25 11.69 -34.38
C ALA A 65 -33.04 10.37 -34.35
N ILE A 66 -34.29 10.40 -33.87
CA ILE A 66 -35.20 9.25 -33.85
C ILE A 66 -35.62 8.86 -35.27
N GLU A 67 -35.98 9.85 -36.11
CA GLU A 67 -36.41 9.63 -37.49
C GLU A 67 -35.27 9.09 -38.38
N TYR A 68 -34.03 9.57 -38.16
CA TYR A 68 -32.84 9.05 -38.86
C TYR A 68 -32.51 7.60 -38.46
N ALA A 69 -32.58 7.26 -37.17
CA ALA A 69 -32.32 5.91 -36.68
C ALA A 69 -33.38 4.90 -37.18
N ALA A 70 -34.66 5.31 -37.20
CA ALA A 70 -35.76 4.52 -37.74
C ALA A 70 -35.63 4.31 -39.26
N ALA A 71 -35.23 5.33 -40.02
CA ALA A 71 -34.99 5.22 -41.47
C ALA A 71 -33.81 4.31 -41.85
N LYS A 72 -32.92 4.01 -40.90
CA LYS A 72 -31.77 3.12 -41.07
C LYS A 72 -31.95 1.73 -40.44
N GLY A 73 -33.14 1.44 -39.91
CA GLY A 73 -33.46 0.12 -39.34
C GLY A 73 -32.89 -0.13 -37.94
N HIS A 74 -32.39 0.90 -37.25
CA HIS A 74 -31.89 0.76 -35.88
C HIS A 74 -33.04 0.89 -34.87
N LYS A 75 -33.12 -0.03 -33.90
CA LYS A 75 -34.03 0.07 -32.76
C LYS A 75 -33.42 1.00 -31.71
N VAL A 76 -34.12 2.06 -31.32
CA VAL A 76 -33.71 2.99 -30.26
C VAL A 76 -34.64 2.82 -29.07
N LEU A 77 -34.09 2.61 -27.87
CA LEU A 77 -34.83 2.50 -26.62
C LEU A 77 -34.66 3.79 -25.81
N LEU A 78 -35.78 4.39 -25.40
CA LEU A 78 -35.85 5.58 -24.56
C LEU A 78 -36.27 5.18 -23.15
N ALA A 79 -35.39 5.35 -22.18
CA ALA A 79 -35.76 5.30 -20.76
C ALA A 79 -35.97 6.73 -20.25
N VAL A 80 -37.12 6.96 -19.62
CA VAL A 80 -37.46 8.21 -18.95
C VAL A 80 -37.36 7.94 -17.45
N ASP A 81 -36.50 8.68 -16.76
CA ASP A 81 -36.41 8.55 -15.31
C ASP A 81 -37.61 9.18 -14.60
N GLN A 82 -37.71 8.99 -13.28
CA GLN A 82 -38.79 9.54 -12.45
C GLN A 82 -38.84 11.08 -12.42
N SER A 83 -37.84 11.77 -12.97
CA SER A 83 -37.81 13.22 -13.14
C SER A 83 -38.30 13.69 -14.52
N GLY A 84 -38.68 12.77 -15.41
CA GLY A 84 -39.19 13.08 -16.74
C GLY A 84 -38.09 13.35 -17.77
N LYS A 85 -36.81 13.07 -17.47
CA LYS A 85 -35.70 13.26 -18.42
C LYS A 85 -35.44 11.99 -19.21
N ALA A 86 -35.51 12.11 -20.54
CA ALA A 86 -35.16 11.05 -21.46
C ALA A 86 -33.67 11.14 -21.85
N LYS A 87 -32.95 10.02 -21.81
CA LYS A 87 -31.57 9.90 -22.34
C LYS A 87 -31.55 8.98 -23.56
N LEU A 88 -30.77 9.37 -24.58
CA LEU A 88 -30.46 8.58 -25.76
C LEU A 88 -29.10 7.89 -25.52
N TYR A 89 -29.00 6.58 -25.73
CA TYR A 89 -27.74 5.83 -25.58
C TYR A 89 -27.31 5.25 -26.94
N GLY A 90 -26.01 5.32 -27.22
CA GLY A 90 -25.37 4.72 -28.41
C GLY A 90 -23.95 4.23 -28.12
N SER A 91 -23.61 3.08 -28.71
CA SER A 91 -22.39 2.24 -28.60
C SER A 91 -22.29 1.36 -27.34
N PHE A 92 -21.97 0.08 -27.58
CA PHE A 92 -22.08 -1.05 -26.64
C PHE A 92 -21.36 -0.80 -25.30
N ALA A 93 -22.11 -0.67 -24.22
CA ALA A 93 -21.68 -0.24 -22.89
C ALA A 93 -21.90 -1.28 -21.78
N SER A 94 -22.50 -2.45 -22.03
CA SER A 94 -22.63 -3.50 -21.02
C SER A 94 -22.54 -4.93 -21.56
N VAL A 95 -22.28 -5.90 -20.65
CA VAL A 95 -22.40 -7.35 -20.91
C VAL A 95 -23.79 -7.70 -21.48
N ASP A 96 -24.81 -6.94 -21.09
CA ASP A 96 -26.20 -7.06 -21.57
C ASP A 96 -26.31 -6.79 -23.07
N GLU A 97 -25.51 -5.85 -23.57
CA GLU A 97 -25.49 -5.43 -24.98
C GLU A 97 -24.65 -6.41 -25.83
N TRP A 98 -23.62 -7.04 -25.24
CA TRP A 98 -22.86 -8.15 -25.83
C TRP A 98 -23.73 -9.41 -25.98
N ILE A 99 -24.46 -9.76 -24.93
CA ILE A 99 -25.42 -10.86 -24.87
C ILE A 99 -26.57 -10.65 -25.88
N ALA A 100 -27.12 -9.43 -25.96
CA ALA A 100 -28.23 -9.10 -26.86
C ALA A 100 -27.82 -8.93 -28.34
N SER A 101 -26.52 -8.79 -28.63
CA SER A 101 -26.00 -8.59 -30.00
C SER A 101 -26.14 -9.81 -30.92
N GLY A 102 -26.42 -11.00 -30.37
CA GLY A 102 -26.50 -12.24 -31.14
C GLY A 102 -25.15 -12.76 -31.68
N SER A 103 -24.02 -12.09 -31.40
CA SER A 103 -22.72 -12.47 -31.98
C SER A 103 -22.13 -13.79 -31.45
N LEU A 104 -22.65 -14.36 -30.36
CA LEU A 104 -22.27 -15.71 -29.92
C LEU A 104 -22.71 -16.80 -30.92
N HIS A 105 -23.74 -16.52 -31.72
CA HIS A 105 -24.44 -17.47 -32.57
C HIS A 105 -23.56 -18.00 -33.71
N ASP A 106 -22.74 -17.14 -34.34
CA ASP A 106 -21.98 -17.54 -35.53
C ASP A 106 -20.65 -18.24 -35.18
N HIS A 107 -20.10 -17.98 -33.99
CA HIS A 107 -18.74 -18.37 -33.63
C HIS A 107 -18.65 -19.61 -32.72
N PHE A 108 -19.76 -20.07 -32.13
CA PHE A 108 -19.80 -21.25 -31.26
C PHE A 108 -20.55 -22.46 -31.87
N ASN A 109 -20.79 -22.44 -33.19
CA ASN A 109 -21.57 -23.46 -33.90
C ASN A 109 -21.12 -24.90 -33.60
N GLU A 110 -19.81 -25.18 -33.70
CA GLU A 110 -19.28 -26.54 -33.44
C GLU A 110 -19.47 -26.96 -31.98
N ARG A 111 -19.39 -26.01 -31.04
CA ARG A 111 -19.53 -26.28 -29.60
C ARG A 111 -20.97 -26.54 -29.18
N ALA A 112 -21.97 -26.09 -29.94
CA ALA A 112 -23.37 -26.40 -29.69
C ALA A 112 -23.75 -27.84 -30.11
N HIS A 113 -23.00 -28.45 -31.04
CA HIS A 113 -23.28 -29.81 -31.52
C HIS A 113 -22.69 -30.91 -30.63
N ASP A 114 -21.59 -30.64 -29.94
CA ASP A 114 -21.01 -31.55 -28.95
C ASP A 114 -21.62 -31.32 -27.56
N TYR A 115 -22.12 -32.39 -26.95
CA TYR A 115 -22.83 -32.33 -25.68
C TYR A 115 -21.96 -31.78 -24.54
N HIS A 116 -20.68 -32.16 -24.49
CA HIS A 116 -19.79 -31.75 -23.40
C HIS A 116 -19.42 -30.27 -23.49
N THR A 117 -19.10 -29.77 -24.68
CA THR A 117 -18.87 -28.33 -24.87
C THR A 117 -20.15 -27.52 -24.71
N TRP A 118 -21.30 -28.04 -25.17
CA TRP A 118 -22.59 -27.40 -25.01
C TRP A 118 -22.93 -27.20 -23.53
N VAL A 119 -22.87 -28.26 -22.71
CA VAL A 119 -23.10 -28.16 -21.25
C VAL A 119 -22.15 -27.17 -20.60
N ARG A 120 -20.88 -27.13 -21.00
CA ARG A 120 -19.89 -26.20 -20.42
C ARG A 120 -20.16 -24.75 -20.78
N VAL A 121 -20.56 -24.44 -22.02
CA VAL A 121 -20.97 -23.08 -22.41
C VAL A 121 -22.19 -22.66 -21.61
N CYS A 122 -23.16 -23.56 -21.49
CA CYS A 122 -24.40 -23.31 -20.76
C CYS A 122 -24.20 -23.09 -19.25
N TRP A 123 -23.33 -23.87 -18.60
CA TRP A 123 -22.94 -23.63 -17.21
C TRP A 123 -22.19 -22.30 -17.03
N ALA A 124 -21.37 -21.91 -18.00
CA ALA A 124 -20.71 -20.61 -17.95
C ALA A 124 -21.73 -19.47 -18.05
N ILE A 125 -22.76 -19.59 -18.89
CA ILE A 125 -23.87 -18.63 -18.99
C ILE A 125 -24.60 -18.51 -17.64
N VAL A 126 -24.98 -19.63 -17.00
CA VAL A 126 -25.67 -19.60 -15.70
C VAL A 126 -24.79 -19.03 -14.60
N ASN A 127 -23.51 -19.39 -14.54
CA ASN A 127 -22.59 -18.89 -13.52
C ASN A 127 -22.31 -17.39 -13.64
N VAL A 128 -22.39 -16.82 -14.86
CA VAL A 128 -22.28 -15.37 -15.08
C VAL A 128 -23.58 -14.66 -14.69
N ALA A 129 -24.73 -15.28 -14.93
CA ALA A 129 -26.04 -14.68 -14.68
C ALA A 129 -26.49 -14.67 -13.21
N THR A 130 -25.87 -15.51 -12.37
CA THR A 130 -26.20 -15.59 -10.93
C THR A 130 -25.75 -14.37 -10.12
N GLU A 131 -24.97 -13.46 -10.70
CA GLU A 131 -24.68 -12.14 -10.14
C GLU A 131 -25.81 -11.12 -10.49
N GLY A 132 -27.08 -11.41 -10.16
CA GLY A 132 -28.22 -10.48 -10.33
C GLY A 132 -29.57 -11.10 -10.69
N ASP A 133 -30.56 -10.27 -11.06
CA ASP A 133 -31.92 -10.68 -11.49
C ASP A 133 -31.99 -11.25 -12.92
N TYR A 134 -30.85 -11.63 -13.52
CA TYR A 134 -30.71 -11.91 -14.97
C TYR A 134 -31.01 -13.36 -15.38
N LYS A 135 -31.79 -14.08 -14.58
CA LYS A 135 -32.02 -15.52 -14.77
C LYS A 135 -32.78 -15.81 -16.06
N GLU A 136 -33.74 -14.97 -16.44
CA GLU A 136 -34.54 -15.16 -17.65
C GLU A 136 -33.76 -14.79 -18.92
N GLU A 137 -32.90 -13.78 -18.86
CA GLU A 137 -31.98 -13.43 -19.94
C GLU A 137 -30.98 -14.57 -20.20
N ALA A 138 -30.42 -15.15 -19.13
CA ALA A 138 -29.55 -16.31 -19.24
C ALA A 138 -30.25 -17.52 -19.87
N ARG A 139 -31.51 -17.76 -19.49
CA ARG A 139 -32.35 -18.79 -20.11
C ARG A 139 -32.54 -18.51 -21.60
N HIS A 140 -32.83 -17.27 -21.97
CA HIS A 140 -32.97 -16.87 -23.37
C HIS A 140 -31.69 -17.13 -24.20
N ILE A 141 -30.53 -16.75 -23.68
CA ILE A 141 -29.23 -16.98 -24.33
C ILE A 141 -28.94 -18.47 -24.47
N TRP A 142 -29.23 -19.25 -23.42
CA TRP A 142 -29.06 -20.69 -23.45
C TRP A 142 -29.89 -21.29 -24.59
N HIS A 143 -31.16 -20.89 -24.75
CA HIS A 143 -31.96 -21.34 -25.89
C HIS A 143 -31.37 -20.91 -27.24
N GLN A 144 -30.98 -19.64 -27.40
CA GLN A 144 -30.37 -19.16 -28.64
C GLN A 144 -29.10 -19.95 -29.01
N PHE A 145 -28.22 -20.18 -28.05
CA PHE A 145 -27.01 -20.98 -28.26
C PHE A 145 -27.36 -22.45 -28.59
N SER A 146 -28.37 -23.02 -27.93
CA SER A 146 -28.79 -24.40 -28.17
C SER A 146 -29.46 -24.61 -29.52
N GLN A 147 -30.12 -23.58 -30.07
CA GLN A 147 -30.76 -23.60 -31.39
C GLN A 147 -29.77 -23.75 -32.55
N LEU A 148 -28.48 -23.49 -32.33
CA LEU A 148 -27.41 -23.80 -33.28
C LEU A 148 -27.28 -25.30 -33.53
N SER A 149 -27.68 -26.11 -32.54
CA SER A 149 -27.66 -27.55 -32.66
C SER A 149 -28.92 -28.07 -33.35
N ALA A 150 -28.75 -28.93 -34.35
CA ALA A 150 -29.87 -29.67 -34.95
C ALA A 150 -30.60 -30.61 -33.95
N LYS A 151 -30.03 -30.80 -32.75
CA LYS A 151 -30.59 -31.58 -31.64
C LYS A 151 -31.40 -30.73 -30.65
N TYR A 152 -31.64 -29.45 -30.94
CA TYR A 152 -32.36 -28.55 -30.03
C TYR A 152 -33.77 -29.06 -29.72
N ASP A 153 -34.05 -29.24 -28.43
CA ASP A 153 -35.39 -29.44 -27.89
C ASP A 153 -35.61 -28.40 -26.78
N SER A 154 -36.62 -27.55 -26.95
CA SER A 154 -36.88 -26.46 -26.01
C SER A 154 -37.16 -26.98 -24.59
N ALA A 155 -37.91 -28.07 -24.46
CA ALA A 155 -38.27 -28.61 -23.15
C ALA A 155 -37.07 -29.25 -22.45
N GLU A 156 -36.17 -29.89 -23.20
CA GLU A 156 -34.91 -30.41 -22.65
C GLU A 156 -33.99 -29.29 -22.19
N VAL A 157 -33.89 -28.20 -22.96
CA VAL A 157 -33.09 -27.01 -22.60
C VAL A 157 -33.62 -26.38 -21.32
N ASP A 158 -34.94 -26.17 -21.21
CA ASP A 158 -35.57 -25.64 -19.99
C ASP A 158 -35.32 -26.55 -18.78
N ALA A 159 -35.51 -27.86 -18.94
CA ALA A 159 -35.25 -28.84 -17.88
C ALA A 159 -33.76 -28.91 -17.47
N CYS A 160 -32.84 -28.65 -18.39
CA CYS A 160 -31.41 -28.54 -18.11
C CYS A 160 -31.05 -27.23 -17.41
N PHE A 161 -31.63 -26.11 -17.84
CA PHE A 161 -31.46 -24.81 -17.20
C PHE A 161 -31.96 -24.82 -15.76
N ASP A 162 -33.14 -25.39 -15.51
CA ASP A 162 -33.74 -25.47 -14.17
C ASP A 162 -32.97 -26.39 -13.22
N ARG A 163 -32.24 -27.37 -13.76
CA ARG A 163 -31.33 -28.25 -13.00
C ARG A 163 -29.93 -27.67 -12.83
N ALA A 164 -29.57 -26.63 -13.58
CA ALA A 164 -28.25 -26.02 -13.50
C ALA A 164 -28.16 -25.20 -12.20
N ALA A 165 -27.43 -25.74 -11.22
CA ALA A 165 -27.07 -25.01 -10.00
C ALA A 165 -25.77 -24.23 -10.23
N TYR A 166 -25.70 -23.02 -9.65
CA TYR A 166 -24.47 -22.23 -9.58
C TYR A 166 -23.30 -23.07 -9.04
N ARG A 167 -22.15 -23.02 -9.72
CA ARG A 167 -20.91 -23.67 -9.27
C ARG A 167 -19.78 -22.65 -9.14
N PRO A 168 -19.39 -22.24 -7.93
CA PRO A 168 -18.35 -21.22 -7.71
C PRO A 168 -16.95 -21.63 -8.17
N ASP A 169 -16.72 -22.93 -8.40
CA ASP A 169 -15.50 -23.52 -8.97
C ASP A 169 -15.66 -23.96 -10.45
N GLY A 170 -16.79 -23.60 -11.07
CA GLY A 170 -17.16 -24.01 -12.42
C GLY A 170 -16.61 -23.13 -13.54
N VAL A 171 -16.94 -23.51 -14.77
CA VAL A 171 -16.76 -22.68 -15.97
C VAL A 171 -17.53 -21.36 -15.82
N GLY A 172 -16.92 -20.24 -16.23
CA GLY A 172 -17.50 -18.90 -16.08
C GLY A 172 -17.05 -17.97 -17.22
N LEU A 173 -17.12 -16.65 -17.03
CA LEU A 173 -16.79 -15.68 -18.09
C LEU A 173 -15.36 -15.88 -18.64
N GLY A 174 -14.40 -16.25 -17.79
CA GLY A 174 -13.04 -16.57 -18.23
C GLY A 174 -12.96 -17.75 -19.20
N SER A 175 -13.82 -18.77 -19.03
CA SER A 175 -13.92 -19.90 -19.97
C SER A 175 -14.53 -19.47 -21.31
N ILE A 176 -15.56 -18.61 -21.29
CA ILE A 176 -16.16 -18.06 -22.51
C ILE A 176 -15.13 -17.24 -23.30
N LYS A 177 -14.34 -16.41 -22.61
CA LYS A 177 -13.24 -15.65 -23.23
C LYS A 177 -12.20 -16.56 -23.88
N GLU A 178 -11.80 -17.61 -23.18
CA GLU A 178 -10.80 -18.55 -23.69
C GLU A 178 -11.32 -19.34 -24.90
N TRP A 179 -12.59 -19.77 -24.88
CA TRP A 179 -13.20 -20.39 -26.06
C TRP A 179 -13.35 -19.41 -27.22
N LEU A 180 -13.74 -18.17 -26.95
CA LEU A 180 -13.81 -17.15 -27.99
C LEU A 180 -12.43 -16.86 -28.58
N ARG A 181 -11.37 -16.84 -27.76
CA ARG A 181 -9.99 -16.71 -28.23
C ARG A 181 -9.55 -17.88 -29.11
N GLN A 182 -10.09 -19.08 -28.89
CA GLN A 182 -9.80 -20.28 -29.68
C GLN A 182 -10.61 -20.32 -30.98
N ASP A 183 -11.90 -20.01 -30.90
CA ASP A 183 -12.85 -20.17 -32.01
C ASP A 183 -12.86 -18.96 -32.94
N ASP A 184 -12.70 -17.75 -32.39
CA ASP A 184 -12.53 -16.52 -33.15
C ASP A 184 -11.52 -15.55 -32.49
N PRO A 185 -10.22 -15.73 -32.77
CA PRO A 185 -9.16 -14.88 -32.24
C PRO A 185 -9.27 -13.41 -32.67
N GLU A 186 -9.95 -13.09 -33.77
CA GLU A 186 -10.10 -11.72 -34.28
C GLU A 186 -11.21 -10.99 -33.55
N LEU A 187 -12.36 -11.63 -33.37
CA LEU A 187 -13.45 -11.12 -32.56
C LEU A 187 -13.03 -10.98 -31.10
N TYR A 188 -12.27 -11.93 -30.55
CA TYR A 188 -11.69 -11.80 -29.22
C TYR A 188 -10.78 -10.55 -29.11
N ARG A 189 -9.89 -10.33 -30.08
CA ARG A 189 -9.02 -9.14 -30.12
C ARG A 189 -9.82 -7.84 -30.28
N HIS A 190 -10.89 -7.87 -31.05
CA HIS A 190 -11.78 -6.73 -31.23
C HIS A 190 -12.50 -6.41 -29.91
N LEU A 191 -13.11 -7.40 -29.27
CA LEU A 191 -13.85 -7.25 -28.01
C LEU A 191 -12.94 -6.87 -26.84
N ALA A 192 -11.72 -7.43 -26.77
CA ALA A 192 -10.72 -7.04 -25.76
C ALA A 192 -10.24 -5.59 -25.92
N ARG A 193 -10.42 -4.99 -27.11
CA ARG A 193 -10.13 -3.57 -27.36
C ARG A 193 -11.34 -2.67 -27.13
N SER A 194 -12.56 -3.17 -27.37
CA SER A 194 -13.79 -2.37 -27.31
C SER A 194 -14.50 -2.41 -25.95
N ILE A 195 -14.35 -3.51 -25.21
CA ILE A 195 -14.90 -3.70 -23.87
C ILE A 195 -13.70 -3.92 -22.96
N ASP A 196 -13.64 -3.24 -21.81
CA ASP A 196 -12.63 -3.52 -20.76
C ASP A 196 -12.92 -4.89 -20.12
N LEU A 197 -12.75 -5.95 -20.91
CA LEU A 197 -13.13 -7.31 -20.56
C LEU A 197 -12.39 -7.76 -19.30
N ASP A 198 -11.19 -7.25 -19.05
CA ASP A 198 -10.38 -7.59 -17.87
C ASP A 198 -11.00 -7.12 -16.56
N HIS A 199 -11.94 -6.16 -16.59
CA HIS A 199 -12.68 -5.72 -15.41
C HIS A 199 -13.79 -6.68 -14.95
N PHE A 200 -14.34 -7.51 -15.85
CA PHE A 200 -15.62 -8.21 -15.62
C PHE A 200 -15.54 -9.73 -15.38
N GLY A 201 -14.35 -10.35 -15.41
CA GLY A 201 -14.23 -11.82 -15.53
C GLY A 201 -13.53 -12.57 -14.41
N GLY A 202 -13.58 -12.13 -13.16
CA GLY A 202 -12.86 -12.82 -12.07
C GLY A 202 -13.76 -13.22 -10.91
N ALA A 203 -14.02 -14.52 -10.77
CA ALA A 203 -14.47 -15.09 -9.50
C ALA A 203 -13.57 -14.58 -8.35
N PRO A 204 -14.09 -14.35 -7.14
CA PRO A 204 -13.38 -13.68 -6.04
C PRO A 204 -11.99 -14.27 -5.70
N ASN A 205 -11.74 -15.53 -6.05
CA ASN A 205 -10.59 -16.29 -5.56
C ASN A 205 -9.39 -16.44 -6.54
N ASP A 206 -9.52 -16.08 -7.83
CA ASP A 206 -8.38 -16.16 -8.79
C ASP A 206 -7.87 -14.78 -9.23
N LYS A 207 -7.94 -13.81 -8.32
CA LYS A 207 -7.44 -12.46 -8.54
C LYS A 207 -5.97 -12.36 -8.17
N ARG A 208 -5.08 -12.82 -9.06
CA ARG A 208 -3.71 -12.28 -9.12
C ARG A 208 -3.77 -10.85 -9.67
N HIS A 209 -4.35 -9.93 -8.89
CA HIS A 209 -4.23 -8.51 -9.16
C HIS A 209 -2.76 -8.14 -9.16
N HIS A 210 -2.25 -7.75 -10.33
CA HIS A 210 -0.98 -7.05 -10.43
C HIS A 210 -1.15 -5.68 -9.75
N PHE A 211 -0.38 -5.39 -8.70
CA PHE A 211 -0.50 -4.12 -7.96
C PHE A 211 0.12 -2.95 -8.70
N LEU A 212 1.05 -3.26 -9.59
CA LEU A 212 1.52 -2.32 -10.57
C LEU A 212 0.53 -2.38 -11.74
N PRO A 213 0.05 -1.23 -12.23
CA PRO A 213 -0.94 -1.20 -13.30
C PRO A 213 -0.44 -2.02 -14.48
N ASN A 214 -1.35 -2.74 -15.14
CA ASN A 214 -1.06 -3.41 -16.40
C ASN A 214 -0.94 -2.32 -17.48
N LEU A 215 0.27 -1.76 -17.61
CA LEU A 215 0.55 -0.61 -18.47
C LEU A 215 0.75 -0.97 -19.95
N SER A 216 0.54 -2.24 -20.32
CA SER A 216 0.51 -2.64 -21.73
C SER A 216 -0.73 -2.11 -22.46
N THR A 217 -1.78 -1.73 -21.71
CA THR A 217 -2.98 -1.14 -22.28
C THR A 217 -2.86 0.39 -22.33
N PRO A 218 -3.02 1.03 -23.50
CA PRO A 218 -3.01 2.48 -23.62
C PRO A 218 -4.10 3.14 -22.76
N ARG A 219 -3.71 4.07 -21.89
CA ARG A 219 -4.58 4.72 -20.89
C ARG A 219 -5.47 5.79 -21.49
N LYS A 220 -4.95 6.53 -22.47
CA LYS A 220 -5.69 7.47 -23.32
C LYS A 220 -5.20 7.32 -24.75
N ALA A 221 -6.12 7.41 -25.72
CA ALA A 221 -5.79 7.38 -27.14
C ALA A 221 -4.80 8.48 -27.58
N ALA A 222 -4.64 9.55 -26.77
CA ALA A 222 -3.75 10.68 -27.04
C ALA A 222 -2.29 10.46 -26.59
N TRP A 223 -2.00 9.45 -25.77
CA TRP A 223 -0.64 9.19 -25.33
C TRP A 223 0.12 8.38 -26.39
N LYS A 224 1.37 8.76 -26.66
CA LYS A 224 2.28 7.95 -27.46
C LYS A 224 2.96 6.92 -26.57
N TYR A 225 2.72 5.64 -26.85
CA TYR A 225 3.36 4.54 -26.14
C TYR A 225 4.59 4.03 -26.89
N VAL A 226 5.70 3.88 -26.17
CA VAL A 226 6.96 3.33 -26.70
C VAL A 226 7.44 2.25 -25.75
N GLU A 227 7.53 1.02 -26.26
CA GLU A 227 8.08 -0.12 -25.52
C GLU A 227 9.43 -0.51 -26.10
N TYR A 228 10.37 -0.88 -25.24
CA TYR A 228 11.68 -1.38 -25.65
C TYR A 228 12.27 -2.30 -24.56
N ALA A 229 13.27 -3.09 -24.92
CA ALA A 229 13.90 -4.07 -24.01
C ALA A 229 15.43 -3.96 -24.00
N GLU A 230 15.96 -2.80 -24.39
CA GLU A 230 17.39 -2.54 -24.45
C GLU A 230 17.89 -1.86 -23.17
N ARG A 231 19.16 -2.11 -22.83
CA ARG A 231 19.83 -1.46 -21.70
C ARG A 231 19.83 0.06 -21.83
N TRP A 232 19.86 0.56 -23.06
CA TRP A 232 19.83 1.98 -23.36
C TRP A 232 18.82 2.15 -24.49
N ALA A 233 17.79 2.96 -24.30
CA ALA A 233 17.05 3.46 -25.46
C ALA A 233 17.90 4.53 -26.17
N SER A 234 17.70 4.63 -27.49
CA SER A 234 17.93 5.88 -28.24
C SER A 234 17.35 7.06 -27.45
N PRO A 235 18.01 8.24 -27.41
CA PRO A 235 17.61 9.35 -26.55
C PRO A 235 16.11 9.63 -26.66
N TYR A 236 15.48 9.85 -25.50
CA TYR A 236 14.06 10.15 -25.43
C TYR A 236 13.74 11.33 -26.33
N ASN A 237 12.65 11.24 -27.08
CA ASN A 237 12.25 12.30 -28.00
C ASN A 237 11.63 13.48 -27.23
N LEU A 238 12.48 14.22 -26.52
CA LEU A 238 12.11 15.37 -25.70
C LEU A 238 11.53 16.52 -26.53
N LEU A 239 11.80 16.53 -27.84
CA LEU A 239 11.40 17.61 -28.74
C LEU A 239 9.93 17.46 -29.13
N GLN A 240 9.51 16.23 -29.46
CA GLN A 240 8.16 15.96 -29.95
C GLN A 240 7.06 16.01 -28.89
N HIS A 241 7.41 15.81 -27.62
CA HIS A 241 6.41 15.69 -26.56
C HIS A 241 6.69 16.64 -25.41
N ASP A 242 5.63 17.16 -24.80
CA ASP A 242 5.73 18.09 -23.67
C ASP A 242 6.00 17.35 -22.37
N TYR A 243 5.37 16.19 -22.21
CA TYR A 243 5.57 15.27 -21.09
C TYR A 243 6.20 13.97 -21.59
N VAL A 244 7.30 13.57 -20.95
CA VAL A 244 7.96 12.29 -21.18
C VAL A 244 7.98 11.50 -19.89
N VAL A 245 7.29 10.38 -19.89
CA VAL A 245 7.17 9.49 -18.74
C VAL A 245 7.97 8.23 -19.01
N ILE A 246 8.82 7.84 -18.07
CA ILE A 246 9.76 6.73 -18.22
C ILE A 246 9.56 5.75 -17.07
N ARG A 247 9.12 4.54 -17.40
CA ARG A 247 9.11 3.41 -16.48
C ARG A 247 10.17 2.42 -16.91
N SER A 248 11.18 2.21 -16.08
CA SER A 248 12.28 1.31 -16.42
C SER A 248 12.93 0.73 -15.17
N ALA A 249 13.30 -0.55 -15.18
CA ALA A 249 13.89 -1.24 -14.01
C ALA A 249 15.12 -0.50 -13.44
N THR A 250 15.54 -0.81 -12.22
CA THR A 250 16.79 -0.22 -11.69
C THR A 250 18.02 -0.78 -12.39
N GLY A 251 19.06 0.04 -12.55
CA GLY A 251 20.26 -0.34 -13.29
C GLY A 251 20.11 -0.39 -14.82
N SER A 252 18.94 -0.02 -15.35
CA SER A 252 18.65 0.11 -16.79
C SER A 252 19.15 1.42 -17.41
N GLY A 253 19.89 2.23 -16.67
CA GLY A 253 20.44 3.46 -17.23
C GLY A 253 19.55 4.69 -17.23
N LYS A 254 18.38 4.70 -16.58
CA LYS A 254 17.52 5.92 -16.45
C LYS A 254 18.32 7.17 -16.08
N THR A 255 19.13 7.08 -15.03
CA THR A 255 19.95 8.20 -14.56
C THR A 255 21.04 8.58 -15.57
N LYS A 256 21.62 7.59 -16.27
CA LYS A 256 22.56 7.88 -17.37
C LYS A 256 21.85 8.64 -18.48
N GLN A 257 20.68 8.21 -18.91
CA GLN A 257 19.92 8.91 -19.96
C GLN A 257 19.53 10.31 -19.52
N PHE A 258 19.20 10.51 -18.25
CA PHE A 258 19.01 11.85 -17.69
C PHE A 258 20.28 12.71 -17.81
N TYR A 259 21.45 12.16 -17.46
CA TYR A 259 22.73 12.86 -17.62
C TYR A 259 23.10 13.10 -19.08
N ASP A 260 22.89 12.12 -19.95
CA ASP A 260 23.13 12.23 -21.39
C ASP A 260 22.25 13.35 -21.94
N ILE A 261 20.96 13.38 -21.59
CA ILE A 261 20.06 14.51 -21.90
C ILE A 261 20.66 15.84 -21.41
N ILE A 262 20.98 15.98 -20.12
CA ILE A 262 21.49 17.25 -19.57
C ILE A 262 22.83 17.68 -20.18
N THR A 263 23.70 16.74 -20.53
CA THR A 263 25.02 17.02 -21.12
C THR A 263 24.97 17.27 -22.63
N GLU A 264 23.99 16.68 -23.34
CA GLU A 264 23.75 16.87 -24.78
C GLU A 264 22.83 18.06 -25.07
N ILE A 265 22.01 18.46 -24.10
CA ILE A 265 21.06 19.58 -24.22
C ILE A 265 21.74 20.85 -24.73
N TRP A 266 23.01 21.08 -24.35
CA TRP A 266 23.75 22.27 -24.74
C TRP A 266 24.21 22.27 -26.20
N ASP A 267 24.25 21.10 -26.84
CA ASP A 267 24.67 20.94 -28.22
C ASP A 267 23.48 20.67 -29.16
N HIS A 268 22.30 20.44 -28.60
CA HIS A 268 21.08 20.22 -29.36
C HIS A 268 20.42 21.56 -29.70
N PRO A 269 20.39 22.01 -30.98
CA PRO A 269 19.92 23.35 -31.34
C PRO A 269 18.50 23.64 -30.84
N GLU A 270 17.58 22.70 -31.05
CA GLU A 270 16.18 22.88 -30.63
C GLU A 270 16.00 22.93 -29.10
N ILE A 271 16.85 22.22 -28.33
CA ILE A 271 16.76 22.30 -26.86
C ILE A 271 17.46 23.56 -26.36
N MET A 272 18.49 24.03 -27.06
CA MET A 272 19.10 25.33 -26.81
C MET A 272 18.13 26.47 -27.07
N ASP A 273 17.34 26.42 -28.13
CA ASP A 273 16.28 27.40 -28.40
C ASP A 273 15.25 27.39 -27.28
N LEU A 274 14.81 26.20 -26.84
CA LEU A 274 13.94 26.06 -25.67
C LEU A 274 14.57 26.63 -24.39
N LEU A 275 15.85 26.36 -24.14
CA LEU A 275 16.54 26.92 -22.99
C LEU A 275 16.59 28.44 -23.07
N LEU A 276 16.94 29.02 -24.22
CA LEU A 276 17.01 30.47 -24.41
C LEU A 276 15.65 31.13 -24.21
N GLU A 277 14.56 30.53 -24.70
CA GLU A 277 13.18 31.00 -24.48
C GLU A 277 12.84 31.13 -22.98
N TYR A 278 13.39 30.23 -22.15
CA TYR A 278 13.14 30.14 -20.72
C TYR A 278 14.35 30.58 -19.86
N ASP A 279 15.23 31.43 -20.38
CA ASP A 279 16.42 31.96 -19.68
C ASP A 279 17.34 30.87 -19.05
N GLY A 280 17.46 29.74 -19.74
CA GLY A 280 18.29 28.59 -19.36
C GLY A 280 17.81 27.86 -18.10
N ARG A 281 16.53 27.98 -17.74
CA ARG A 281 16.02 27.50 -16.46
C ARG A 281 15.74 25.99 -16.45
N VAL A 282 16.32 25.27 -15.49
CA VAL A 282 16.06 23.83 -15.26
C VAL A 282 15.81 23.56 -13.77
N CYS A 283 14.77 22.79 -13.45
CA CYS A 283 14.46 22.41 -12.07
C CYS A 283 14.39 20.89 -11.90
N ILE A 284 14.98 20.40 -10.81
CA ILE A 284 14.97 18.99 -10.41
C ILE A 284 14.37 18.89 -9.01
N PRO A 285 13.03 18.73 -8.87
CA PRO A 285 12.44 18.37 -7.59
C PRO A 285 12.91 16.98 -7.13
N GLY A 286 13.26 16.87 -5.85
CA GLY A 286 13.68 15.62 -5.21
C GLY A 286 12.91 15.34 -3.92
N SER A 287 12.76 14.07 -3.57
CA SER A 287 11.99 13.69 -2.37
C SER A 287 12.72 13.96 -1.05
N ARG A 288 14.03 14.27 -1.07
CA ARG A 288 14.88 14.40 0.13
C ARG A 288 16.02 15.40 -0.08
N GLN A 289 16.53 15.98 1.00
CA GLN A 289 17.70 16.88 0.99
C GLN A 289 18.98 16.22 0.46
N ALA A 290 19.30 15.03 0.98
CA ALA A 290 20.50 14.29 0.59
C ALA A 290 20.50 13.94 -0.90
N TYR A 291 19.32 13.70 -1.48
CA TYR A 291 19.16 13.50 -2.92
C TYR A 291 19.59 14.75 -3.70
N SER A 292 19.15 15.95 -3.28
CA SER A 292 19.52 17.21 -3.94
C SER A 292 21.04 17.41 -3.98
N GLN A 293 21.69 17.23 -2.84
CA GLN A 293 23.16 17.34 -2.71
C GLN A 293 23.90 16.37 -3.63
N HIS A 294 23.52 15.09 -3.57
CA HIS A 294 24.15 14.05 -4.38
C HIS A 294 23.97 14.28 -5.87
N VAL A 295 22.74 14.60 -6.29
CA VAL A 295 22.43 14.82 -7.71
C VAL A 295 23.14 16.05 -8.26
N VAL A 296 23.21 17.15 -7.51
CA VAL A 296 23.93 18.35 -7.93
C VAL A 296 25.43 18.08 -8.08
N ALA A 297 26.05 17.40 -7.12
CA ALA A 297 27.47 17.04 -7.19
C ALA A 297 27.74 16.16 -8.43
N GLU A 298 27.00 15.07 -8.58
CA GLU A 298 27.17 14.14 -9.70
C GLU A 298 26.90 14.80 -11.07
N LEU A 299 25.87 15.66 -11.16
CA LEU A 299 25.56 16.41 -12.38
C LEU A 299 26.70 17.32 -12.79
N ASN A 300 27.19 18.12 -11.85
CA ASN A 300 28.21 19.11 -12.11
C ASN A 300 29.54 18.46 -12.53
N ASP A 301 29.91 17.34 -11.89
CA ASP A 301 31.09 16.57 -12.29
C ASP A 301 30.97 16.03 -13.71
N LYS A 302 29.80 15.47 -14.07
CA LYS A 302 29.54 14.95 -15.41
C LYS A 302 29.49 16.04 -16.47
N LEU A 303 28.91 17.19 -16.16
CA LEU A 303 28.89 18.35 -17.04
C LEU A 303 30.31 18.85 -17.33
N ARG A 304 31.15 18.98 -16.30
CA ARG A 304 32.55 19.37 -16.47
C ARG A 304 33.34 18.36 -17.29
N ALA A 305 33.15 17.05 -17.02
CA ALA A 305 33.82 16.00 -17.76
C ALA A 305 33.40 15.97 -19.24
N ALA A 306 32.09 16.05 -19.52
CA ALA A 306 31.55 16.09 -20.88
C ALA A 306 32.02 17.34 -21.64
N TRP A 307 32.04 18.50 -20.98
CA TRP A 307 32.56 19.74 -21.56
C TRP A 307 34.04 19.65 -21.87
N THR A 308 34.87 19.19 -20.92
CA THR A 308 36.33 19.05 -21.11
C THR A 308 36.65 18.13 -22.28
N LEU A 309 35.84 17.07 -22.47
CA LEU A 309 35.99 16.16 -23.60
C LEU A 309 35.67 16.84 -24.95
N LYS A 310 34.65 17.69 -25.01
CA LYS A 310 34.21 18.37 -26.24
C LYS A 310 35.00 19.66 -26.53
N HIS A 311 35.46 20.35 -25.50
CA HIS A 311 36.13 21.65 -25.54
C HIS A 311 37.42 21.63 -24.69
N PRO A 312 38.45 20.85 -25.08
CA PRO A 312 39.64 20.61 -24.25
C PRO A 312 40.49 21.87 -23.96
N HIS A 313 40.21 22.99 -24.64
CA HIS A 313 40.93 24.24 -24.50
C HIS A 313 40.09 25.37 -23.88
N GLU A 314 38.82 25.11 -23.56
CA GLU A 314 37.92 26.11 -22.98
C GLU A 314 37.61 25.76 -21.53
N ALA A 315 37.67 26.77 -20.64
CA ALA A 315 37.21 26.59 -19.27
C ALA A 315 35.72 26.27 -19.24
N PHE A 316 35.29 25.45 -18.27
CA PHE A 316 33.87 25.15 -18.10
C PHE A 316 33.09 26.44 -17.75
N PRO A 317 31.99 26.75 -18.44
CA PRO A 317 31.13 27.88 -18.11
C PRO A 317 30.39 27.63 -16.79
N GLU A 318 30.89 28.21 -15.70
CA GLU A 318 30.35 28.05 -14.33
C GLU A 318 28.86 28.39 -14.23
N GLU A 319 28.37 29.30 -15.09
CA GLU A 319 26.96 29.62 -15.16
C GLU A 319 26.08 28.46 -15.63
N ARG A 320 26.64 27.34 -16.13
CA ARG A 320 25.90 26.12 -16.49
C ARG A 320 25.72 25.13 -15.35
N LEU A 321 26.34 25.36 -14.20
CA LEU A 321 26.21 24.47 -13.05
C LEU A 321 24.80 24.46 -12.48
N PHE A 322 24.44 23.32 -11.90
CA PHE A 322 23.28 23.20 -11.04
C PHE A 322 23.64 23.62 -9.62
N HIS A 323 22.68 24.20 -8.93
CA HIS A 323 22.82 24.58 -7.53
C HIS A 323 21.89 23.77 -6.64
N ASP A 324 22.42 23.30 -5.50
CA ASP A 324 21.61 22.77 -4.42
C ASP A 324 20.94 23.95 -3.69
N TYR A 325 19.62 23.87 -3.50
CA TYR A 325 18.87 24.92 -2.82
C TYR A 325 19.35 25.21 -1.38
N LEU A 326 20.06 24.26 -0.74
CA LEU A 326 20.66 24.44 0.59
C LEU A 326 21.94 25.30 0.58
N ALA A 327 22.55 25.52 -0.57
CA ALA A 327 23.70 26.42 -0.70
C ALA A 327 23.31 27.90 -0.56
N PHE A 328 22.01 28.20 -0.58
CA PHE A 328 21.47 29.54 -0.45
C PHE A 328 20.92 29.78 0.97
N ASP A 329 21.05 31.02 1.44
CA ASP A 329 20.38 31.47 2.66
C ASP A 329 18.86 31.25 2.55
N LYS A 330 18.18 31.04 3.68
CA LYS A 330 16.72 30.93 3.74
C LYS A 330 16.01 32.18 3.20
N SER A 331 16.63 33.34 3.32
CA SER A 331 16.16 34.64 2.81
C SER A 331 16.43 34.85 1.32
N ALA A 332 17.29 34.04 0.70
CA ALA A 332 17.62 34.16 -0.71
C ALA A 332 16.41 33.85 -1.60
N ASP A 333 16.26 34.65 -2.66
CA ASP A 333 15.23 34.47 -3.67
C ASP A 333 15.62 33.33 -4.64
N LEU A 334 15.12 32.13 -4.38
CA LEU A 334 15.37 30.98 -5.24
C LEU A 334 14.72 31.10 -6.62
N ARG A 335 13.76 32.03 -6.80
CA ARG A 335 13.08 32.23 -8.10
C ARG A 335 14.01 32.79 -9.15
N ALA A 336 15.14 33.40 -8.76
CA ALA A 336 16.17 33.89 -9.68
C ALA A 336 17.19 32.81 -10.08
N VAL A 337 17.20 31.65 -9.41
CA VAL A 337 18.18 30.59 -9.68
C VAL A 337 17.77 29.84 -10.94
N ARG A 338 18.63 29.87 -11.97
CA ARG A 338 18.34 29.25 -13.26
C ARG A 338 18.30 27.73 -13.18
N ARG A 339 19.29 27.11 -12.55
CA ARG A 339 19.42 25.64 -12.49
C ARG A 339 19.46 25.18 -11.05
N ILE A 340 18.37 24.55 -10.60
CA ILE A 340 18.19 24.22 -9.19
C ILE A 340 17.76 22.77 -8.98
N CYS A 341 18.35 22.11 -8.00
CA CYS A 341 17.78 20.93 -7.38
C CYS A 341 17.20 21.30 -6.02
N ILE A 342 15.97 20.86 -5.75
CA ILE A 342 15.21 21.30 -4.58
C ILE A 342 14.37 20.17 -3.99
N GLN A 343 14.30 20.08 -2.66
CA GLN A 343 13.41 19.10 -2.02
C GLN A 343 11.93 19.51 -2.13
N MET A 344 11.02 18.54 -2.17
CA MET A 344 9.57 18.76 -2.26
C MET A 344 9.03 19.74 -1.21
N GLU A 345 9.45 19.62 0.05
CA GLU A 345 9.01 20.47 1.16
C GLU A 345 9.53 21.91 1.10
N SER A 346 10.41 22.21 0.15
CA SER A 346 10.95 23.55 -0.10
C SER A 346 10.47 24.16 -1.42
N LEU A 347 9.62 23.45 -2.19
CA LEU A 347 9.10 23.93 -3.47
C LEU A 347 8.35 25.25 -3.37
N TRP A 348 7.68 25.52 -2.24
CA TRP A 348 6.99 26.79 -2.01
C TRP A 348 7.90 28.03 -2.20
N ARG A 349 9.23 27.89 -2.08
CA ARG A 349 10.20 28.97 -2.34
C ARG A 349 10.31 29.35 -3.82
N LEU A 350 9.78 28.53 -4.72
CA LEU A 350 9.74 28.77 -6.17
C LEU A 350 8.39 29.32 -6.65
N GLN A 351 7.39 29.44 -5.75
CA GLN A 351 6.05 29.87 -6.09
C GLN A 351 6.03 31.29 -6.70
N GLY A 352 5.24 31.47 -7.77
CA GLY A 352 5.17 32.73 -8.52
C GLY A 352 6.47 33.07 -9.25
N GLY A 353 7.38 32.10 -9.40
CA GLY A 353 8.59 32.24 -10.19
C GLY A 353 8.31 32.19 -11.70
N THR A 354 9.34 32.54 -12.44
CA THR A 354 9.39 32.38 -13.90
C THR A 354 9.38 30.88 -14.28
N ALA A 355 8.77 30.54 -15.42
CA ALA A 355 8.69 29.16 -15.89
C ALA A 355 10.08 28.52 -16.12
N TYR A 356 10.15 27.19 -16.07
CA TYR A 356 11.36 26.42 -16.34
C TYR A 356 11.32 25.83 -17.74
N ALA A 357 12.45 25.82 -18.46
CA ALA A 357 12.54 25.13 -19.75
C ALA A 357 12.24 23.64 -19.58
N ILE A 358 12.86 23.05 -18.55
CA ILE A 358 12.83 21.61 -18.28
C ILE A 358 12.61 21.38 -16.79
N VAL A 359 11.68 20.51 -16.47
CA VAL A 359 11.49 19.93 -15.14
C VAL A 359 11.76 18.44 -15.19
N PHE A 360 12.67 17.97 -14.33
CA PHE A 360 12.95 16.54 -14.18
C PHE A 360 12.53 16.03 -12.81
N VAL A 361 11.51 15.17 -12.78
CA VAL A 361 11.02 14.51 -11.56
C VAL A 361 11.55 13.08 -11.53
N ASP A 362 12.69 12.88 -10.86
CA ASP A 362 13.21 11.54 -10.57
C ASP A 362 12.44 10.91 -9.40
N GLU A 363 12.29 9.59 -9.43
CA GLU A 363 11.58 8.81 -8.41
C GLU A 363 10.24 9.47 -8.01
N PRO A 364 9.36 9.83 -8.98
CA PRO A 364 8.15 10.59 -8.72
C PRO A 364 7.23 9.92 -7.71
N GLU A 365 7.24 8.58 -7.58
CA GLU A 365 6.47 7.91 -6.53
C GLU A 365 6.87 8.38 -5.13
N SER A 366 8.17 8.63 -4.92
CA SER A 366 8.74 9.13 -3.67
C SER A 366 8.50 10.63 -3.49
N CYS A 367 8.56 11.42 -4.57
CA CYS A 367 8.24 12.85 -4.55
C CYS A 367 6.76 13.08 -4.20
N LEU A 368 5.85 12.33 -4.83
CA LEU A 368 4.41 12.42 -4.60
C LEU A 368 3.98 11.86 -3.24
N ALA A 369 4.75 10.93 -2.67
CA ALA A 369 4.53 10.50 -1.29
C ALA A 369 4.75 11.64 -0.29
N GLN A 370 5.61 12.64 -0.59
CA GLN A 370 5.84 13.78 0.31
C GLN A 370 4.60 14.65 0.50
N PHE A 371 3.69 14.69 -0.46
CA PHE A 371 2.40 15.38 -0.31
C PHE A 371 1.45 14.72 0.69
N SER A 372 1.78 13.53 1.21
CA SER A 372 1.11 12.88 2.35
C SER A 372 1.99 12.83 3.59
N SER A 373 3.18 13.44 3.56
CA SER A 373 4.11 13.43 4.69
C SER A 373 3.71 14.43 5.75
N GLU A 374 3.81 14.03 7.01
CA GLU A 374 3.67 14.89 8.19
C GLU A 374 4.80 15.94 8.27
N THR A 375 5.92 15.72 7.58
CA THR A 375 7.04 16.68 7.52
C THR A 375 6.76 17.88 6.61
N MET A 376 5.75 17.80 5.73
CA MET A 376 5.42 18.85 4.77
C MET A 376 4.58 19.96 5.41
N ARG A 377 5.25 20.88 6.11
CA ARG A 377 4.59 21.99 6.86
C ARG A 377 3.83 22.99 5.99
N ASN A 378 4.30 23.24 4.77
CA ASN A 378 3.64 24.17 3.83
C ASN A 378 3.07 23.41 2.63
N LEU A 379 2.14 22.49 2.88
CA LEU A 379 1.51 21.70 1.84
C LEU A 379 0.85 22.55 0.73
N PRO A 380 0.06 23.62 1.02
CA PRO A 380 -0.59 24.40 -0.04
C PRO A 380 0.41 25.13 -0.93
N GLY A 381 1.43 25.75 -0.33
CA GLY A 381 2.47 26.46 -1.09
C GLY A 381 3.31 25.49 -1.92
N CYS A 382 3.67 24.33 -1.38
CA CYS A 382 4.41 23.31 -2.13
C CYS A 382 3.58 22.73 -3.27
N ALA A 383 2.28 22.46 -3.05
CA ALA A 383 1.38 21.95 -4.07
C ALA A 383 1.13 22.98 -5.19
N SER A 384 0.91 24.25 -4.84
CA SER A 384 0.79 25.36 -5.81
C SER A 384 2.06 25.48 -6.65
N ALA A 385 3.22 25.56 -5.99
CA ALA A 385 4.50 25.68 -6.68
C ALA A 385 4.77 24.47 -7.58
N PHE A 386 4.46 23.24 -7.13
CA PHE A 386 4.63 22.05 -7.96
C PHE A 386 3.71 22.04 -9.18
N LYS A 387 2.43 22.43 -9.02
CA LYS A 387 1.49 22.56 -10.14
C LYS A 387 1.96 23.63 -11.13
N GLU A 388 2.32 24.82 -10.67
CA GLU A 388 2.87 25.92 -11.48
C GLU A 388 4.11 25.46 -12.25
N LEU A 389 4.99 24.71 -11.58
CA LEU A 389 6.23 24.20 -12.13
C LEU A 389 5.98 23.17 -13.25
N LEU A 390 5.04 22.23 -13.07
CA LEU A 390 4.73 21.24 -14.12
C LEU A 390 3.95 21.84 -15.29
N ILE A 391 2.95 22.69 -15.02
CA ILE A 391 2.11 23.30 -16.07
C ILE A 391 2.90 24.37 -16.85
N GLY A 392 3.70 25.16 -16.15
CA GLY A 392 4.46 26.25 -16.77
C GLY A 392 5.71 25.78 -17.52
N ALA A 393 6.23 24.58 -17.21
CA ALA A 393 7.47 24.13 -17.81
C ALA A 393 7.36 23.91 -19.33
N GLY A 394 8.43 24.20 -20.08
CA GLY A 394 8.51 23.84 -21.50
C GLY A 394 8.36 22.33 -21.69
N LYS A 395 9.19 21.56 -20.99
CA LYS A 395 9.21 20.09 -20.99
C LYS A 395 9.21 19.53 -19.57
N VAL A 396 8.52 18.40 -19.37
CA VAL A 396 8.46 17.69 -18.09
C VAL A 396 8.83 16.23 -18.29
N ILE A 397 9.76 15.75 -17.47
CA ILE A 397 10.25 14.37 -17.55
C ILE A 397 10.02 13.68 -16.21
N PHE A 398 9.35 12.53 -16.23
CA PHE A 398 9.14 11.66 -15.07
C PHE A 398 9.90 10.36 -15.24
N ALA A 399 10.68 9.93 -14.26
CA ALA A 399 11.44 8.68 -14.35
C ALA A 399 11.35 7.85 -13.05
N ASP A 400 10.84 6.62 -13.14
CA ASP A 400 10.76 5.70 -11.99
C ASP A 400 10.94 4.24 -12.44
N ALA A 401 11.34 3.36 -11.52
CA ALA A 401 11.27 1.91 -11.74
C ALA A 401 9.90 1.32 -11.41
N PHE A 402 9.22 1.88 -10.42
CA PHE A 402 8.00 1.34 -9.83
C PHE A 402 6.82 2.29 -10.00
N MET A 403 6.78 2.99 -11.13
CA MET A 403 5.72 3.94 -11.42
C MET A 403 4.34 3.28 -11.31
N THR A 404 3.45 3.94 -10.57
CA THR A 404 2.10 3.49 -10.29
C THR A 404 1.07 4.40 -10.97
N GLU A 405 -0.21 4.03 -10.84
CA GLU A 405 -1.34 4.84 -11.32
C GLU A 405 -1.37 6.25 -10.71
N LYS A 406 -0.71 6.44 -9.56
CA LYS A 406 -0.57 7.73 -8.88
C LYS A 406 0.19 8.76 -9.73
N THR A 407 1.37 8.40 -10.22
CA THR A 407 2.15 9.30 -11.10
C THR A 407 1.42 9.53 -12.42
N LEU A 408 0.85 8.48 -12.99
CA LEU A 408 0.15 8.61 -14.27
C LEU A 408 -1.08 9.52 -14.15
N ALA A 409 -1.88 9.40 -13.09
CA ALA A 409 -3.06 10.25 -12.86
C ALA A 409 -2.70 11.73 -12.77
N LEU A 410 -1.58 12.03 -12.11
CA LEU A 410 -1.04 13.38 -12.07
C LEU A 410 -0.63 13.87 -13.47
N VAL A 411 0.11 13.07 -14.24
CA VAL A 411 0.52 13.44 -15.60
C VAL A 411 -0.69 13.74 -16.46
N ASP A 412 -1.72 12.90 -16.40
CA ASP A 412 -2.97 13.12 -17.12
C ASP A 412 -3.62 14.45 -16.74
N TYR A 413 -3.73 14.73 -15.43
CA TYR A 413 -4.30 15.98 -14.96
C TYR A 413 -3.51 17.20 -15.45
N MET A 414 -2.18 17.18 -15.30
CA MET A 414 -1.33 18.33 -15.65
C MET A 414 -1.25 18.54 -17.16
N ALA A 415 -1.18 17.45 -17.94
CA ALA A 415 -1.19 17.50 -19.40
C ALA A 415 -2.53 18.02 -19.94
N ASP A 416 -3.67 17.56 -19.40
CA ASP A 416 -5.00 18.03 -19.80
C ASP A 416 -5.19 19.52 -19.49
N GLN A 417 -4.71 20.00 -18.33
CA GLN A 417 -4.76 21.43 -17.97
C GLN A 417 -3.95 22.31 -18.92
N ARG A 418 -2.83 21.78 -19.45
CA ARG A 418 -1.95 22.50 -20.38
C ARG A 418 -2.36 22.30 -21.85
N GLY A 419 -3.16 21.29 -22.18
CA GLY A 419 -3.36 20.84 -23.56
C GLY A 419 -2.09 20.21 -24.16
N ALA A 420 -1.30 19.55 -23.32
CA ALA A 420 0.04 19.10 -23.64
C ALA A 420 0.08 17.64 -24.14
N SER A 421 1.06 17.34 -24.98
CA SER A 421 1.30 16.01 -25.51
C SER A 421 2.10 15.14 -24.53
N VAL A 422 1.81 13.84 -24.49
CA VAL A 422 2.43 12.88 -23.56
C VAL A 422 3.03 11.70 -24.31
N GLN A 423 4.27 11.33 -23.99
CA GLN A 423 4.89 10.07 -24.36
C GLN A 423 5.17 9.22 -23.13
N PHE A 424 4.72 7.97 -23.14
CA PHE A 424 5.03 6.98 -22.13
C PHE A 424 6.01 5.94 -22.68
N ASN A 425 7.15 5.79 -22.00
CA ASN A 425 8.24 4.91 -22.36
C ASN A 425 8.33 3.78 -21.33
N LEU A 426 8.10 2.54 -21.78
CA LEU A 426 8.21 1.34 -20.96
C LEU A 426 9.43 0.54 -21.39
N ASN A 427 10.40 0.42 -20.48
CA ASN A 427 11.57 -0.41 -20.70
C ASN A 427 11.44 -1.74 -19.95
N HIS A 428 11.44 -2.83 -20.71
CA HIS A 428 11.40 -4.21 -20.21
C HIS A 428 12.78 -4.77 -19.86
N TYR A 429 13.87 -4.04 -20.16
CA TYR A 429 15.22 -4.48 -19.85
C TYR A 429 15.41 -4.67 -18.35
N CYS A 430 15.79 -5.90 -17.97
CA CYS A 430 16.16 -6.25 -16.61
C CYS A 430 17.61 -6.77 -16.59
N PRO A 431 18.57 -6.03 -15.97
CA PRO A 431 20.00 -6.30 -16.12
C PRO A 431 20.52 -7.61 -15.49
N ALA A 432 19.74 -8.28 -14.64
CA ALA A 432 20.17 -9.51 -13.98
C ALA A 432 19.00 -10.43 -13.67
N GLU A 433 19.16 -11.71 -14.00
CA GLU A 433 18.37 -12.78 -13.42
C GLU A 433 18.93 -13.10 -12.04
N ARG A 434 18.13 -12.89 -11.00
CA ARG A 434 18.50 -13.21 -9.61
C ARG A 434 17.49 -14.18 -9.03
N THR A 435 17.88 -14.95 -8.02
CA THR A 435 16.93 -15.81 -7.30
C THR A 435 16.67 -15.28 -5.90
N ALA A 436 15.39 -15.12 -5.59
CA ALA A 436 14.89 -14.72 -4.28
C ALA A 436 14.46 -15.96 -3.51
N LEU A 437 15.17 -16.26 -2.43
CA LEU A 437 14.98 -17.43 -1.57
C LEU A 437 14.21 -17.02 -0.32
N GLU A 438 12.95 -17.45 -0.23
CA GLU A 438 12.15 -17.22 0.97
C GLU A 438 12.56 -18.18 2.09
N ILE A 439 12.92 -17.62 3.24
CA ILE A 439 13.13 -18.37 4.48
C ILE A 439 11.79 -18.44 5.21
N LYS A 440 11.30 -19.66 5.45
CA LYS A 440 10.03 -19.94 6.15
C LYS A 440 10.29 -20.48 7.55
N ASP A 441 9.24 -20.50 8.39
CA ASP A 441 9.32 -21.17 9.68
C ASP A 441 9.53 -22.67 9.49
N GLU A 442 10.43 -23.26 10.27
CA GLU A 442 10.76 -24.68 10.16
C GLU A 442 10.54 -25.41 11.47
N ALA A 443 9.99 -26.63 11.36
CA ALA A 443 9.98 -27.56 12.48
C ALA A 443 11.39 -28.20 12.57
N PRO A 444 12.01 -28.26 13.75
CA PRO A 444 13.29 -28.93 13.92
C PRO A 444 13.18 -30.40 13.47
N PRO A 445 14.22 -30.96 12.82
CA PRO A 445 14.25 -32.38 12.49
C PRO A 445 13.99 -33.24 13.74
N GLY A 446 12.98 -34.11 13.68
CA GLY A 446 12.68 -35.04 14.77
C GLY A 446 11.95 -34.45 15.99
N ARG A 447 11.50 -33.18 15.98
CA ARG A 447 10.68 -32.61 17.07
C ARG A 447 9.21 -32.37 16.65
N PRO A 448 8.26 -32.40 17.61
CA PRO A 448 6.85 -32.10 17.33
C PRO A 448 6.66 -30.70 16.72
N LYS A 449 5.63 -30.54 15.88
CA LYS A 449 5.23 -29.29 15.20
C LYS A 449 5.06 -28.06 16.12
N ALA A 450 5.05 -28.23 17.44
CA ALA A 450 4.87 -27.17 18.43
C ALA A 450 6.11 -26.29 18.66
N GLU A 451 7.33 -26.75 18.31
CA GLU A 451 8.58 -25.99 18.51
C GLU A 451 9.16 -25.47 17.18
N LYS A 452 8.37 -24.79 16.34
CA LYS A 452 8.93 -24.20 15.11
C LYS A 452 9.97 -23.12 15.43
N VAL A 453 11.13 -23.20 14.81
CA VAL A 453 12.10 -22.11 14.78
C VAL A 453 11.55 -21.03 13.86
N LYS A 454 11.49 -19.79 14.35
CA LYS A 454 10.92 -18.68 13.58
C LYS A 454 11.86 -18.30 12.43
N ALA A 455 11.30 -17.99 11.27
CA ALA A 455 12.02 -17.60 10.06
C ALA A 455 13.02 -16.46 10.30
N LYS A 456 12.66 -15.50 11.16
CA LYS A 456 13.54 -14.39 11.54
C LYS A 456 14.82 -14.83 12.26
N ASP A 457 14.75 -15.92 13.03
CA ASP A 457 15.89 -16.48 13.76
C ASP A 457 16.77 -17.31 12.83
N LEU A 458 16.13 -18.03 11.89
CA LEU A 458 16.80 -18.72 10.78
C LEU A 458 17.55 -17.75 9.86
N MET A 459 16.96 -16.60 9.52
CA MET A 459 17.65 -15.54 8.77
C MET A 459 18.88 -15.03 9.51
N ALA A 460 18.77 -14.75 10.81
CA ALA A 460 19.93 -14.31 11.59
C ALA A 460 21.04 -15.38 11.65
N ALA A 461 20.67 -16.66 11.75
CA ALA A 461 21.62 -17.78 11.67
C ALA A 461 22.27 -17.90 10.27
N ARG A 462 21.52 -17.64 9.20
CA ARG A 462 22.04 -17.65 7.82
C ARG A 462 23.02 -16.49 7.58
N ILE A 463 22.74 -15.30 8.12
CA ILE A 463 23.67 -14.17 8.09
C ILE A 463 24.96 -14.56 8.83
N GLU A 464 24.86 -15.13 10.03
CA GLU A 464 26.02 -15.60 10.78
C GLU A 464 26.86 -16.60 9.99
N ALA A 465 26.23 -17.61 9.37
CA ALA A 465 26.91 -18.60 8.54
C ALA A 465 27.62 -17.96 7.32
N THR A 466 27.00 -16.95 6.71
CA THR A 466 27.58 -16.17 5.60
C THR A 466 28.85 -15.47 6.06
N LEU A 467 28.81 -14.79 7.21
CA LEU A 467 29.97 -14.11 7.79
C LEU A 467 31.08 -15.08 8.23
N ARG A 468 30.73 -16.26 8.76
CA ARG A 468 31.68 -17.34 9.11
C ARG A 468 32.38 -17.91 7.88
N ALA A 469 31.72 -17.93 6.73
CA ALA A 469 32.31 -18.33 5.45
C ALA A 469 33.25 -17.26 4.86
N GLY A 470 33.46 -16.13 5.55
CA GLY A 470 34.30 -15.03 5.07
C GLY A 470 33.59 -14.12 4.06
N GLN A 471 32.31 -14.36 3.78
CA GLN A 471 31.51 -13.53 2.89
C GLN A 471 30.98 -12.30 3.63
N ARG A 472 30.67 -11.25 2.87
CA ARG A 472 30.11 -9.99 3.34
C ARG A 472 28.64 -9.87 2.94
N ALA A 473 27.83 -9.29 3.82
CA ALA A 473 26.39 -9.28 3.69
C ALA A 473 25.78 -7.88 3.81
N VAL A 474 24.63 -7.70 3.17
CA VAL A 474 23.77 -6.54 3.34
C VAL A 474 22.43 -7.01 3.88
N LEU A 475 21.91 -6.35 4.92
CA LEU A 475 20.59 -6.59 5.47
C LEU A 475 19.75 -5.31 5.38
N PHE A 476 18.70 -5.36 4.56
CA PHE A 476 17.57 -4.46 4.73
C PHE A 476 16.69 -4.98 5.87
N ALA A 477 16.51 -4.19 6.92
CA ALA A 477 15.63 -4.49 8.03
C ALA A 477 14.39 -3.57 8.01
N GLY A 478 13.21 -4.14 7.79
CA GLY A 478 11.94 -3.40 7.81
C GLY A 478 11.63 -2.74 9.15
N THR A 479 12.26 -3.18 10.25
CA THR A 479 12.17 -2.52 11.56
C THR A 479 13.56 -2.29 12.15
N SER A 480 13.75 -1.16 12.84
CA SER A 480 14.97 -0.91 13.62
C SER A 480 15.18 -1.97 14.71
N LYS A 481 14.09 -2.51 15.27
CA LYS A 481 14.14 -3.56 16.30
C LYS A 481 14.77 -4.85 15.76
N TYR A 482 14.40 -5.28 14.57
CA TYR A 482 14.99 -6.48 13.96
C TYR A 482 16.44 -6.23 13.52
N GLY A 483 16.72 -5.06 12.92
CA GLY A 483 18.09 -4.68 12.57
C GLY A 483 19.02 -4.70 13.80
N LYS A 484 18.56 -4.14 14.92
CA LYS A 484 19.29 -4.17 16.20
C LYS A 484 19.48 -5.60 16.72
N TYR A 485 18.42 -6.42 16.70
CA TYR A 485 18.52 -7.84 17.09
C TYR A 485 19.61 -8.58 16.30
N VAL A 486 19.69 -8.38 14.98
CA VAL A 486 20.74 -9.01 14.17
C VAL A 486 22.11 -8.41 14.50
N ALA A 487 22.23 -7.09 14.60
CA ALA A 487 23.49 -6.42 14.96
C ALA A 487 24.05 -6.93 16.29
N ASP A 488 23.24 -6.92 17.35
CA ASP A 488 23.62 -7.37 18.69
C ASP A 488 24.03 -8.85 18.68
N LYS A 489 23.30 -9.70 17.92
CA LYS A 489 23.63 -11.12 17.76
C LYS A 489 24.97 -11.34 17.04
N MET A 490 25.24 -10.58 15.98
CA MET A 490 26.51 -10.70 15.25
C MET A 490 27.67 -10.14 16.08
N LEU A 491 27.48 -9.04 16.80
CA LEU A 491 28.47 -8.53 17.76
C LEU A 491 28.79 -9.56 18.85
N ALA A 492 27.78 -10.25 19.38
CA ALA A 492 27.99 -11.32 20.35
C ALA A 492 28.74 -12.53 19.75
N ALA A 493 28.50 -12.85 18.47
CA ALA A 493 29.11 -14.00 17.80
C ALA A 493 30.54 -13.76 17.32
N PHE A 494 30.89 -12.52 16.97
CA PHE A 494 32.17 -12.18 16.33
C PHE A 494 33.03 -11.16 17.10
N GLY A 495 32.46 -10.45 18.08
CA GLY A 495 33.15 -9.35 18.77
C GLY A 495 33.69 -8.32 17.77
N GLU A 496 34.95 -7.94 17.94
CA GLU A 496 35.65 -6.98 17.07
C GLU A 496 36.19 -7.59 15.76
N SER A 497 36.06 -8.91 15.55
CA SER A 497 36.61 -9.57 14.36
C SER A 497 35.83 -9.26 13.06
N LYS A 498 34.65 -8.64 13.18
CA LYS A 498 33.79 -8.26 12.06
C LYS A 498 33.29 -6.83 12.22
N THR A 499 33.33 -6.06 11.15
CA THR A 499 32.82 -4.69 11.11
C THR A 499 31.34 -4.68 10.75
N ILE A 500 30.50 -4.19 11.67
CA ILE A 500 29.04 -4.12 11.48
C ILE A 500 28.61 -2.65 11.46
N LEU A 501 27.99 -2.21 10.37
CA LEU A 501 27.40 -0.87 10.26
C LEU A 501 25.89 -0.97 10.32
N PHE A 502 25.23 -0.13 11.12
CA PHE A 502 23.77 -0.12 11.23
C PHE A 502 23.19 1.30 11.13
N TYR A 503 22.41 1.53 10.07
CA TYR A 503 21.70 2.80 9.82
C TYR A 503 20.19 2.65 10.04
N ASN A 504 19.64 3.38 11.01
CA ASN A 504 18.22 3.39 11.34
C ASN A 504 17.71 4.82 11.61
N ALA A 505 16.41 4.96 11.91
CA ALA A 505 15.77 6.25 12.18
C ALA A 505 16.56 7.13 13.19
N ASP A 506 17.17 6.50 14.20
CA ASP A 506 17.91 7.16 15.27
C ASP A 506 19.36 7.52 14.88
N THR A 507 19.88 6.96 13.78
CA THR A 507 21.23 7.25 13.26
C THR A 507 21.28 8.66 12.63
N GLY A 508 21.25 9.72 13.45
CA GLY A 508 21.31 11.11 13.00
C GLY A 508 22.71 11.73 13.10
N GLY A 509 22.79 13.05 12.94
CA GLY A 509 23.98 13.83 13.29
C GLY A 509 24.98 14.06 12.15
N LYS A 510 26.17 14.53 12.53
CA LYS A 510 27.27 14.86 11.61
C LYS A 510 27.83 13.60 10.94
N THR A 511 28.12 12.57 11.73
CA THR A 511 28.68 11.29 11.26
C THR A 511 27.79 10.58 10.24
N PHE A 512 26.48 10.58 10.43
CA PHE A 512 25.56 10.03 9.43
C PHE A 512 25.64 10.76 8.09
N ARG A 513 25.72 12.10 8.10
CA ARG A 513 25.86 12.91 6.90
C ARG A 513 27.22 12.71 6.23
N GLU A 514 28.29 12.64 7.01
CA GLU A 514 29.64 12.30 6.52
C GLU A 514 29.64 10.93 5.85
N HIS A 515 29.05 9.91 6.48
CA HIS A 515 28.96 8.56 5.90
C HIS A 515 28.17 8.53 4.58
N LEU A 516 27.09 9.31 4.49
CA LEU A 516 26.29 9.40 3.27
C LEU A 516 26.93 10.25 2.17
N SER A 517 27.84 11.17 2.52
CA SER A 517 28.59 11.95 1.53
C SER A 517 29.58 11.11 0.74
N ASP A 518 30.09 10.02 1.34
CA ASP A 518 30.96 9.05 0.66
C ASP A 518 30.65 7.61 1.09
N VAL A 519 29.52 7.09 0.60
CA VAL A 519 29.11 5.71 0.89
C VAL A 519 30.10 4.68 0.35
N LYS A 520 30.88 5.00 -0.69
CA LYS A 520 31.88 4.08 -1.25
C LYS A 520 32.96 3.81 -0.22
N LYS A 521 33.55 4.85 0.35
CA LYS A 521 34.53 4.75 1.44
C LYS A 521 33.92 4.06 2.65
N HIS A 522 32.82 4.58 3.18
CA HIS A 522 32.31 4.15 4.48
C HIS A 522 31.64 2.78 4.47
N TRP A 523 30.99 2.34 3.39
CA TRP A 523 30.35 1.01 3.37
C TRP A 523 31.33 -0.10 2.98
N SER A 524 32.42 0.21 2.28
CA SER A 524 33.40 -0.80 1.82
C SER A 524 34.11 -1.58 2.93
N VAL A 525 34.17 -0.99 4.12
CA VAL A 525 34.82 -1.59 5.30
C VAL A 525 33.90 -2.56 6.05
N ALA A 526 32.59 -2.55 5.77
CA ALA A 526 31.63 -3.37 6.50
C ALA A 526 31.68 -4.84 6.05
N ASP A 527 31.76 -5.75 7.01
CA ASP A 527 31.44 -7.16 6.79
C ASP A 527 29.92 -7.38 6.74
N LEU A 528 29.17 -6.62 7.55
CA LEU A 528 27.73 -6.59 7.56
C LEU A 528 27.21 -5.15 7.54
N LEU A 529 26.50 -4.79 6.48
CA LEU A 529 25.80 -3.52 6.35
C LEU A 529 24.31 -3.72 6.63
N ILE A 530 23.80 -3.11 7.70
CA ILE A 530 22.39 -3.16 8.07
C ILE A 530 21.78 -1.77 7.87
N TYR A 531 20.62 -1.69 7.23
CA TYR A 531 19.86 -0.44 7.19
C TYR A 531 18.35 -0.64 7.11
N THR A 532 17.60 0.38 7.51
CA THR A 532 16.14 0.44 7.36
C THR A 532 15.73 1.33 6.17
N SER A 533 14.44 1.65 6.03
CA SER A 533 13.91 2.62 5.06
C SER A 533 14.41 4.06 5.23
N LYS A 534 15.32 4.31 6.19
CA LYS A 534 16.08 5.55 6.23
C LYS A 534 17.01 5.69 5.02
N ILE A 535 17.57 4.59 4.55
CA ILE A 535 18.38 4.55 3.33
C ILE A 535 17.46 4.18 2.17
N THR A 536 16.97 5.18 1.44
CA THR A 536 16.17 4.99 0.20
C THR A 536 16.75 5.86 -0.92
N SER A 537 15.96 6.70 -1.57
CA SER A 537 16.37 7.56 -2.68
C SER A 537 17.53 8.49 -2.31
N GLY A 538 18.44 8.70 -3.27
CA GLY A 538 19.60 9.58 -3.14
C GLY A 538 20.91 8.93 -2.67
N VAL A 539 20.91 7.62 -2.40
CA VAL A 539 22.16 6.87 -2.11
C VAL A 539 22.45 5.87 -3.24
N ASP A 540 23.67 5.85 -3.75
CA ASP A 540 24.10 4.88 -4.76
C ASP A 540 25.43 4.23 -4.38
N TYR A 541 25.41 2.94 -4.08
CA TYR A 541 26.61 2.14 -3.86
C TYR A 541 26.82 1.17 -5.02
N SER A 542 27.69 1.57 -5.94
CA SER A 542 27.98 0.89 -7.20
C SER A 542 29.35 0.19 -7.25
N MET A 543 30.02 -0.01 -6.11
CA MET A 543 31.27 -0.78 -6.08
C MET A 543 30.99 -2.29 -6.23
N LYS A 544 31.77 -2.95 -7.09
CA LYS A 544 31.71 -4.40 -7.34
C LYS A 544 32.68 -5.13 -6.41
N GLY A 545 32.46 -6.42 -6.18
CA GLY A 545 33.40 -7.26 -5.43
C GLY A 545 33.34 -7.11 -3.91
N VAL A 546 32.52 -6.21 -3.39
CA VAL A 546 32.49 -5.90 -1.94
C VAL A 546 31.48 -6.77 -1.19
N PHE A 547 30.21 -6.76 -1.58
CA PHE A 547 29.17 -7.51 -0.89
C PHE A 547 28.79 -8.77 -1.66
N ASP A 548 28.58 -9.86 -0.95
CA ASP A 548 28.27 -11.15 -1.56
C ASP A 548 26.76 -11.40 -1.63
N THR A 549 26.04 -11.13 -0.54
CA THR A 549 24.63 -11.58 -0.39
C THR A 549 23.74 -10.47 0.17
N LEU A 550 22.52 -10.37 -0.38
CA LEU A 550 21.46 -9.50 0.11
C LEU A 550 20.45 -10.27 0.97
N PHE A 551 20.13 -9.72 2.13
CA PHE A 551 19.08 -10.18 3.04
C PHE A 551 17.99 -9.11 3.17
N ILE A 552 16.73 -9.52 3.11
CA ILE A 552 15.57 -8.62 3.30
C ILE A 552 14.65 -9.18 4.37
N TYR A 553 14.53 -8.47 5.49
CA TYR A 553 13.43 -8.68 6.43
C TYR A 553 12.33 -7.65 6.16
N GLY A 554 11.24 -8.09 5.53
CA GLY A 554 10.05 -7.28 5.31
C GLY A 554 9.04 -7.46 6.44
N PHE A 555 8.49 -6.37 6.96
CA PHE A 555 7.41 -6.41 7.96
C PHE A 555 6.23 -5.56 7.50
N SER A 556 5.05 -6.18 7.40
CA SER A 556 3.86 -5.51 6.85
C SER A 556 3.39 -4.32 7.68
N GLY A 557 3.77 -4.20 8.96
CA GLY A 557 3.39 -3.08 9.82
C GLY A 557 4.28 -1.83 9.72
N THR A 558 5.19 -1.73 8.76
CA THR A 558 6.15 -0.61 8.65
C THR A 558 6.08 0.13 7.31
N CYS A 559 7.20 0.18 6.57
CA CYS A 559 7.30 0.84 5.28
C CYS A 559 6.64 0.02 4.17
N SER A 560 6.33 0.69 3.06
CA SER A 560 5.69 0.04 1.93
C SER A 560 6.64 -0.95 1.26
N VAL A 561 6.10 -1.93 0.53
CA VAL A 561 6.91 -2.82 -0.32
C VAL A 561 7.77 -2.01 -1.29
N HIS A 562 7.22 -0.90 -1.82
CA HIS A 562 7.97 0.03 -2.66
C HIS A 562 9.25 0.52 -1.97
N ASP A 563 9.14 1.00 -0.74
CA ASP A 563 10.29 1.51 0.03
C ASP A 563 11.32 0.42 0.32
N ILE A 564 10.87 -0.81 0.56
CA ILE A 564 11.74 -1.97 0.79
C ILE A 564 12.62 -2.20 -0.44
N PHE A 565 12.03 -2.27 -1.63
CA PHE A 565 12.80 -2.50 -2.85
C PHE A 565 13.67 -1.29 -3.18
N GLN A 566 13.15 -0.07 -3.04
CA GLN A 566 13.92 1.15 -3.21
C GLN A 566 15.16 1.20 -2.32
N ALA A 567 15.09 0.69 -1.09
CA ALA A 567 16.24 0.59 -0.17
C ALA A 567 17.15 -0.60 -0.50
N ALA A 568 16.58 -1.77 -0.78
CA ALA A 568 17.33 -3.01 -1.01
C ALA A 568 18.24 -2.93 -2.25
N ILE A 569 17.85 -2.15 -3.25
CA ILE A 569 18.60 -1.99 -4.50
C ILE A 569 19.66 -0.88 -4.45
N ARG A 570 19.93 -0.27 -3.29
CA ARG A 570 20.94 0.82 -3.16
C ARG A 570 22.37 0.30 -3.23
N VAL A 571 22.60 -0.94 -2.78
CA VAL A 571 23.79 -1.72 -3.14
C VAL A 571 23.51 -2.40 -4.48
N ARG A 572 24.17 -1.97 -5.54
CA ARG A 572 23.84 -2.37 -6.92
C ARG A 572 24.38 -3.75 -7.28
N HIS A 573 25.55 -4.09 -6.75
CA HIS A 573 26.31 -5.28 -7.14
C HIS A 573 26.49 -6.22 -5.96
N PHE A 574 26.17 -7.48 -6.20
CA PHE A 574 26.40 -8.59 -5.28
C PHE A 574 27.20 -9.66 -6.03
N ASN A 575 28.14 -10.30 -5.34
CA ASN A 575 28.95 -11.36 -5.95
C ASN A 575 28.14 -12.65 -6.16
N THR A 576 27.02 -12.82 -5.45
CA THR A 576 26.10 -13.94 -5.65
C THR A 576 24.80 -13.47 -6.31
N PRO A 577 24.12 -14.34 -7.07
CA PRO A 577 22.81 -14.05 -7.65
C PRO A 577 21.66 -14.21 -6.62
N TRP A 578 21.98 -14.47 -5.35
CA TRP A 578 21.03 -14.85 -4.33
C TRP A 578 20.60 -13.68 -3.45
N MET A 579 19.30 -13.61 -3.22
CA MET A 579 18.71 -12.77 -2.19
C MET A 579 17.89 -13.62 -1.25
N PHE A 580 18.14 -13.54 0.05
CA PHE A 580 17.33 -14.22 1.07
C PHE A 580 16.30 -13.25 1.65
N PHE A 581 15.08 -13.70 1.85
CA PHE A 581 14.07 -12.84 2.47
C PHE A 581 13.14 -13.56 3.44
N VAL A 582 12.65 -12.80 4.41
CA VAL A 582 11.63 -13.20 5.39
C VAL A 582 10.55 -12.12 5.36
N LEU A 583 9.30 -12.54 5.21
CA LEU A 583 8.15 -11.64 5.29
C LEU A 583 7.37 -11.93 6.56
N ASP A 584 7.38 -10.97 7.46
CA ASP A 584 6.55 -10.97 8.67
C ASP A 584 5.25 -10.23 8.37
N THR A 585 4.16 -10.99 8.20
CA THR A 585 2.82 -10.46 7.92
C THR A 585 1.95 -10.39 9.18
N SER A 586 2.55 -10.43 10.37
CA SER A 586 1.82 -10.48 11.65
C SER A 586 1.17 -9.15 12.08
N CYS A 587 1.17 -8.13 11.23
CA CYS A 587 0.47 -6.87 11.48
C CYS A 587 -1.04 -7.14 11.75
N PRO A 588 -1.67 -6.44 12.72
CA PRO A 588 -3.12 -6.48 12.88
C PRO A 588 -3.81 -6.24 11.54
N SER A 589 -4.93 -6.93 11.31
CA SER A 589 -5.76 -6.76 10.13
C SER A 589 -6.03 -5.29 9.89
N VAL A 590 -5.46 -4.74 8.82
CA VAL A 590 -5.80 -3.40 8.35
C VAL A 590 -7.22 -3.48 7.80
N PRO A 591 -8.07 -2.44 8.01
CA PRO A 591 -9.40 -2.41 7.43
C PRO A 591 -9.36 -2.79 5.95
N THR A 592 -10.26 -3.67 5.56
CA THR A 592 -10.39 -4.26 4.21
C THR A 592 -10.84 -3.27 3.15
N GLU A 593 -10.96 -1.98 3.48
CA GLU A 593 -11.25 -0.90 2.53
C GLU A 593 -10.06 -0.68 1.58
N LEU A 594 -9.95 -1.58 0.60
CA LEU A 594 -8.92 -1.59 -0.44
C LEU A 594 -9.38 -0.93 -1.74
N THR A 595 -10.53 -0.24 -1.73
CA THR A 595 -11.03 0.46 -2.91
C THR A 595 -10.76 1.96 -2.80
N TYR A 596 -10.40 2.57 -3.93
CA TYR A 596 -10.23 4.02 -4.02
C TYR A 596 -11.46 4.79 -3.51
N LYS A 597 -12.68 4.33 -3.86
CA LYS A 597 -13.94 4.94 -3.44
C LYS A 597 -14.12 4.90 -1.92
N ALA A 598 -13.79 3.78 -1.27
CA ALA A 598 -13.88 3.66 0.18
C ALA A 598 -12.85 4.56 0.89
N VAL A 599 -11.59 4.55 0.43
CA VAL A 599 -10.56 5.44 0.99
C VAL A 599 -10.93 6.91 0.79
N LEU A 600 -11.41 7.28 -0.41
CA LEU A 600 -11.89 8.64 -0.69
C LEU A 600 -13.07 9.00 0.23
N ALA A 601 -14.06 8.13 0.38
CA ALA A 601 -15.19 8.35 1.29
C ALA A 601 -14.73 8.50 2.74
N SER A 602 -13.74 7.72 3.19
CA SER A 602 -13.14 7.82 4.52
C SER A 602 -12.42 9.16 4.73
N VAL A 603 -11.61 9.60 3.75
CA VAL A 603 -10.94 10.91 3.76
C VAL A 603 -11.96 12.05 3.78
N LEU A 604 -13.01 11.97 2.97
CA LEU A 604 -14.09 12.97 2.93
C LEU A 604 -14.94 12.97 4.21
N LYS A 605 -15.23 11.81 4.81
CA LYS A 605 -15.96 11.69 6.07
C LYS A 605 -15.17 12.29 7.24
N ARG A 606 -13.85 12.05 7.29
CA ARG A 606 -12.96 12.70 8.28
C ARG A 606 -12.98 14.22 8.13
N ARG A 607 -12.99 14.72 6.88
CA ARG A 607 -13.15 16.16 6.60
C ARG A 607 -14.50 16.68 7.10
N GLU A 608 -15.60 15.97 6.85
CA GLU A 608 -16.93 16.39 7.30
C GLU A 608 -17.02 16.46 8.83
N LEU A 609 -16.52 15.42 9.53
CA LEU A 609 -16.47 15.40 10.99
C LEU A 609 -15.63 16.56 11.51
N GLN A 610 -14.44 16.80 10.96
CA GLN A 610 -13.59 17.89 11.41
C GLN A 610 -14.24 19.26 11.21
N LEU A 611 -14.88 19.51 10.05
CA LEU A 611 -15.61 20.77 9.81
C LEU A 611 -16.74 21.00 10.82
N ARG A 612 -17.39 19.92 11.28
CA ARG A 612 -18.40 20.00 12.35
C ARG A 612 -17.78 20.39 13.70
N TYR A 613 -16.58 19.91 14.02
CA TYR A 613 -15.89 20.20 15.29
C TYR A 613 -15.14 21.55 15.30
N THR A 614 -14.62 22.01 14.14
CA THR A 614 -13.92 23.30 14.03
C THR A 614 -14.87 24.47 13.79
N ALA A 615 -16.13 24.22 13.44
CA ALA A 615 -17.12 25.28 13.39
C ALA A 615 -17.23 25.90 14.80
N PRO A 616 -17.19 27.24 14.93
CA PRO A 616 -17.36 27.87 16.23
C PRO A 616 -18.66 27.33 16.85
N PRO A 617 -18.63 26.92 18.14
CA PRO A 617 -19.82 26.39 18.79
C PRO A 617 -20.94 27.39 18.58
N LYS A 618 -22.08 26.91 18.06
CA LYS A 618 -23.24 27.78 17.87
C LYS A 618 -23.50 28.49 19.20
N PRO A 619 -23.64 29.82 19.21
CA PRO A 619 -23.93 30.54 20.44
C PRO A 619 -25.24 29.99 21.02
N GLU A 620 -25.10 29.32 22.17
CA GLU A 620 -26.08 28.94 23.18
C GLU A 620 -27.54 28.77 22.72
N THR A 621 -27.99 27.52 22.62
CA THR A 621 -29.37 27.18 23.02
C THR A 621 -29.51 25.92 23.88
N ASP A 622 -28.50 25.07 24.07
CA ASP A 622 -28.65 23.88 24.94
C ASP A 622 -27.39 23.59 25.76
N ALA A 623 -27.37 24.08 27.00
CA ALA A 623 -26.27 23.93 27.95
C ALA A 623 -26.16 22.52 28.58
N ASN A 624 -26.96 21.54 28.14
CA ASN A 624 -27.09 20.23 28.79
C ASN A 624 -26.59 19.03 27.95
N ALA A 625 -25.92 19.26 26.82
CA ALA A 625 -25.48 18.18 25.91
C ALA A 625 -23.95 17.98 25.84
N ALA A 626 -23.18 18.53 26.80
CA ALA A 626 -21.73 18.68 26.66
C ALA A 626 -20.87 17.53 27.25
N ASP A 627 -21.44 16.50 27.86
CA ASP A 627 -20.67 15.53 28.66
C ASP A 627 -20.36 14.17 28.00
N ASP A 628 -20.94 13.82 26.83
CA ASP A 628 -20.84 12.45 26.28
C ASP A 628 -19.77 12.21 25.18
N ASP A 629 -19.11 13.25 24.64
CA ASP A 629 -18.19 13.12 23.48
C ASP A 629 -16.71 13.46 23.80
N ALA A 630 -16.21 13.06 24.96
CA ALA A 630 -14.80 13.25 25.32
C ALA A 630 -13.87 12.23 24.62
N MET A 631 -13.46 12.54 23.38
CA MET A 631 -12.47 11.76 22.61
C MET A 631 -11.09 11.75 23.31
N ASP A 632 -10.37 10.63 23.21
CA ASP A 632 -9.05 10.42 23.84
C ASP A 632 -8.05 11.51 23.42
N LEU A 633 -7.52 12.27 24.39
CA LEU A 633 -6.53 13.32 24.18
C LEU A 633 -5.22 12.81 23.52
N GLY A 634 -4.95 11.50 23.56
CA GLY A 634 -3.86 10.87 22.80
C GLY A 634 -4.16 10.67 21.31
N GLU A 635 -5.44 10.45 20.95
CA GLU A 635 -5.91 10.46 19.56
C GLU A 635 -6.03 11.90 19.05
N LEU A 636 -6.32 12.86 19.93
CA LEU A 636 -6.36 14.28 19.60
C LEU A 636 -4.98 14.82 19.18
N ASP A 637 -3.87 14.40 19.78
CA ASP A 637 -2.51 14.89 19.46
C ASP A 637 -1.99 14.33 18.11
N GLN A 638 -2.33 13.07 17.79
CA GLN A 638 -2.13 12.52 16.44
C GLN A 638 -3.09 13.13 15.41
N ALA A 639 -4.33 13.45 15.82
CA ALA A 639 -5.28 14.18 14.99
C ALA A 639 -4.84 15.64 14.75
N LEU A 640 -4.15 16.29 15.69
CA LEU A 640 -3.68 17.68 15.63
C LEU A 640 -2.52 17.87 14.61
N GLN A 641 -1.59 16.91 14.51
CA GLN A 641 -0.55 16.93 13.46
C GLN A 641 -1.09 16.50 12.09
N HIS A 642 -2.03 15.56 12.08
CA HIS A 642 -2.83 15.26 10.88
C HIS A 642 -3.71 16.46 10.48
N GLU A 643 -4.09 17.32 11.42
CA GLU A 643 -5.00 18.44 11.24
C GLU A 643 -4.38 19.61 10.45
N GLU A 644 -3.08 19.93 10.57
CA GLU A 644 -2.47 20.95 9.69
C GLU A 644 -2.37 20.47 8.24
N HIS A 645 -2.00 19.20 8.04
CA HIS A 645 -1.92 18.57 6.73
C HIS A 645 -3.32 18.45 6.09
N MET A 646 -4.31 18.07 6.89
CA MET A 646 -5.69 18.05 6.47
C MET A 646 -6.23 19.47 6.26
N ARG A 647 -5.84 20.48 7.05
CA ARG A 647 -6.20 21.91 6.85
C ARG A 647 -5.76 22.45 5.49
N ALA A 648 -4.57 22.06 5.05
CA ALA A 648 -4.09 22.35 3.71
C ALA A 648 -4.91 21.64 2.61
N LEU A 649 -5.35 20.40 2.84
CA LEU A 649 -6.36 19.71 2.04
C LEU A 649 -7.80 20.24 2.26
N GLN A 650 -8.01 21.17 3.20
CA GLN A 650 -9.32 21.73 3.61
C GLN A 650 -9.51 23.20 3.21
N GLY A 651 -8.60 23.80 2.43
CA GLY A 651 -8.91 25.06 1.75
C GLY A 651 -10.29 24.96 1.07
N GLU A 652 -11.01 26.07 0.87
CA GLU A 652 -12.41 26.04 0.41
C GLU A 652 -12.62 25.11 -0.80
N ARG A 653 -11.57 24.93 -1.63
CA ARG A 653 -11.47 23.87 -2.64
C ARG A 653 -10.02 23.35 -2.73
N PRO A 654 -9.66 22.20 -2.12
CA PRO A 654 -8.36 21.60 -2.39
C PRO A 654 -8.25 21.25 -3.88
N GLU A 655 -7.05 21.36 -4.42
CA GLU A 655 -6.75 20.97 -5.79
C GLU A 655 -7.12 19.49 -6.01
N PRO A 656 -7.94 19.14 -7.02
CA PRO A 656 -8.43 17.76 -7.20
C PRO A 656 -7.31 16.73 -7.32
N TRP A 657 -6.21 17.08 -8.00
CA TRP A 657 -5.05 16.20 -8.15
C TRP A 657 -4.38 15.91 -6.80
N LEU A 658 -4.33 16.89 -5.89
CA LEU A 658 -3.67 16.73 -4.60
C LEU A 658 -4.46 15.77 -3.71
N VAL A 659 -5.80 15.86 -3.74
CA VAL A 659 -6.68 14.91 -3.05
C VAL A 659 -6.51 13.50 -3.62
N ASP A 660 -6.48 13.35 -4.94
CA ASP A 660 -6.26 12.06 -5.60
C ASP A 660 -4.90 11.45 -5.21
N ILE A 661 -3.82 12.24 -5.21
CA ILE A 661 -2.50 11.81 -4.74
C ILE A 661 -2.55 11.34 -3.29
N HIS A 662 -3.18 12.10 -2.40
CA HIS A 662 -3.28 11.73 -0.98
C HIS A 662 -4.06 10.41 -0.80
N VAL A 663 -5.21 10.25 -1.47
CA VAL A 663 -5.99 9.01 -1.44
C VAL A 663 -5.18 7.83 -1.97
N ARG A 664 -4.44 8.00 -3.06
CA ARG A 664 -3.59 6.94 -3.62
C ARG A 664 -2.41 6.58 -2.73
N ASN A 665 -1.82 7.53 -2.01
CA ASN A 665 -0.77 7.24 -1.03
C ASN A 665 -1.32 6.39 0.12
N VAL A 666 -2.48 6.75 0.67
CA VAL A 666 -3.17 5.97 1.73
C VAL A 666 -3.53 4.58 1.20
N LEU A 667 -4.10 4.50 0.00
CA LEU A 667 -4.45 3.23 -0.65
C LEU A 667 -3.23 2.34 -0.85
N LEU A 668 -2.12 2.88 -1.38
CA LEU A 668 -0.89 2.14 -1.60
C LEU A 668 -0.32 1.61 -0.27
N GLN A 669 -0.38 2.42 0.79
CA GLN A 669 0.03 1.97 2.13
C GLN A 669 -0.88 0.85 2.65
N ASN A 670 -2.20 0.99 2.52
CA ASN A 670 -3.15 -0.03 2.96
C ASN A 670 -3.00 -1.33 2.17
N LEU A 671 -2.86 -1.26 0.84
CA LEU A 671 -2.57 -2.41 -0.02
C LEU A 671 -1.25 -3.07 0.38
N SER A 672 -0.21 -2.27 0.63
CA SER A 672 1.08 -2.79 1.09
C SER A 672 0.95 -3.52 2.41
N ARG A 673 0.09 -3.08 3.34
CA ARG A 673 -0.10 -3.78 4.61
C ARG A 673 -0.96 -5.04 4.46
N ALA A 674 -2.10 -4.92 3.78
CA ALA A 674 -3.09 -5.98 3.63
C ALA A 674 -2.64 -7.11 2.71
N ARG A 675 -1.91 -6.76 1.64
CA ARG A 675 -1.44 -7.70 0.60
C ARG A 675 0.07 -7.66 0.43
N PHE A 676 0.78 -7.46 1.55
CA PHE A 676 2.23 -7.31 1.61
C PHE A 676 2.99 -8.38 0.83
N ARG A 677 2.61 -9.65 1.01
CA ARG A 677 3.28 -10.81 0.38
C ARG A 677 3.08 -10.83 -1.14
N ASP A 678 1.88 -10.48 -1.61
CA ASP A 678 1.58 -10.45 -3.04
C ASP A 678 2.31 -9.27 -3.69
N MET A 679 2.22 -8.08 -3.10
CA MET A 679 2.97 -6.90 -3.54
C MET A 679 4.47 -7.17 -3.58
N PHE A 680 5.04 -7.77 -2.53
CA PHE A 680 6.45 -8.12 -2.51
C PHE A 680 6.82 -9.05 -3.66
N SER A 681 5.96 -10.02 -3.98
CA SER A 681 6.17 -10.94 -5.10
C SER A 681 6.11 -10.24 -6.46
N ASP A 682 5.24 -9.25 -6.62
CA ASP A 682 5.18 -8.43 -7.83
C ASP A 682 6.46 -7.64 -8.02
N TYR A 683 6.94 -6.99 -6.96
CA TYR A 683 8.19 -6.23 -7.01
C TYR A 683 9.41 -7.11 -7.29
N LEU A 684 9.46 -8.34 -6.78
CA LEU A 684 10.47 -9.33 -7.17
C LEU A 684 10.47 -9.56 -8.68
N ARG A 685 9.29 -9.83 -9.27
CA ARG A 685 9.17 -10.04 -10.71
C ARG A 685 9.64 -8.83 -11.51
N HIS A 686 9.24 -7.62 -11.11
CA HIS A 686 9.65 -6.38 -11.78
C HIS A 686 11.13 -6.04 -11.64
N THR A 687 11.83 -6.65 -10.69
CA THR A 687 13.28 -6.49 -10.50
C THR A 687 14.08 -7.69 -11.02
N GLY A 688 13.45 -8.60 -11.77
CA GLY A 688 14.11 -9.76 -12.37
C GLY A 688 14.42 -10.90 -11.41
N TYR A 689 13.80 -10.91 -10.22
CA TYR A 689 13.97 -12.01 -9.28
C TYR A 689 12.99 -13.15 -9.59
N VAL A 690 13.54 -14.35 -9.69
CA VAL A 690 12.78 -15.61 -9.65
C VAL A 690 12.62 -16.03 -8.20
N ARG A 691 11.37 -16.13 -7.73
CA ARG A 691 11.09 -16.55 -6.35
C ARG A 691 11.17 -18.07 -6.22
N ARG A 692 11.95 -18.56 -5.24
CA ARG A 692 11.97 -19.97 -4.80
C ARG A 692 11.75 -20.03 -3.29
N SER A 693 11.17 -21.13 -2.81
CA SER A 693 11.10 -21.41 -1.36
C SER A 693 12.30 -22.26 -0.98
N LEU A 694 12.97 -21.92 0.13
CA LEU A 694 14.08 -22.72 0.65
C LEU A 694 13.63 -23.49 1.89
N THR A 695 14.16 -24.70 2.06
CA THR A 695 14.21 -25.39 3.35
C THR A 695 15.65 -25.40 3.86
N MET A 696 15.93 -25.41 5.17
CA MET A 696 17.28 -25.35 5.73
C MET A 696 18.19 -26.47 5.24
N ALA A 697 17.61 -27.62 4.87
CA ALA A 697 18.34 -28.75 4.31
C ALA A 697 18.92 -28.43 2.91
N GLN A 698 18.33 -27.49 2.19
CA GLN A 698 18.76 -27.07 0.86
C GLN A 698 19.68 -25.86 0.99
N GLN A 699 20.98 -26.10 1.20
CA GLN A 699 21.94 -25.03 0.95
C GLN A 699 22.10 -24.87 -0.56
N PRO A 700 21.85 -23.69 -1.14
CA PRO A 700 22.19 -23.45 -2.53
C PRO A 700 23.72 -23.53 -2.63
N THR A 701 24.22 -24.59 -3.27
CA THR A 701 25.62 -24.68 -3.66
C THR A 701 25.76 -24.03 -5.04
N PRO A 702 26.77 -23.18 -5.27
CA PRO A 702 26.97 -22.52 -6.57
C PRO A 702 27.02 -23.48 -7.76
N ALA A 703 27.32 -24.76 -7.53
CA ALA A 703 27.49 -25.78 -8.55
C ALA A 703 26.19 -26.47 -9.01
N GLN A 704 25.07 -26.35 -8.30
CA GLN A 704 23.84 -27.11 -8.63
C GLN A 704 22.87 -26.36 -9.57
N ASP A 705 22.95 -25.03 -9.67
CA ASP A 705 21.95 -24.24 -10.41
C ASP A 705 22.28 -24.00 -11.90
N THR A 706 23.49 -24.32 -12.38
CA THR A 706 23.82 -24.18 -13.81
C THR A 706 23.18 -25.26 -14.69
N ASP A 707 22.82 -26.41 -14.12
CA ASP A 707 22.35 -27.56 -14.91
C ASP A 707 20.82 -27.75 -14.86
N GLU A 708 20.13 -27.32 -13.80
CA GLU A 708 18.67 -27.51 -13.66
C GLU A 708 17.82 -26.44 -14.39
N ALA A 709 18.38 -25.30 -14.77
CA ALA A 709 17.65 -24.24 -15.46
C ALA A 709 17.24 -24.61 -16.91
N ALA A 710 17.81 -25.69 -17.48
CA ALA A 710 17.60 -26.06 -18.88
C ALA A 710 16.50 -27.12 -19.12
N GLY A 711 15.87 -27.71 -18.10
CA GLY A 711 14.88 -28.75 -18.36
C GLY A 711 14.02 -29.19 -17.18
N SER A 712 12.84 -28.59 -17.01
CA SER A 712 11.75 -29.25 -16.28
C SER A 712 10.40 -28.58 -16.54
N THR A 713 9.58 -29.20 -17.38
CA THR A 713 8.14 -28.91 -17.50
C THR A 713 7.34 -29.76 -16.50
N SER A 714 6.71 -29.06 -15.57
CA SER A 714 5.63 -29.40 -14.63
C SER A 714 5.09 -30.84 -14.55
N LYS A 715 5.16 -31.42 -13.34
CA LYS A 715 4.08 -32.26 -12.77
C LYS A 715 3.52 -31.58 -11.52
N ALA A 716 2.23 -31.27 -11.54
CA ALA A 716 1.52 -30.64 -10.43
C ALA A 716 1.28 -31.62 -9.28
N ALA A 717 1.54 -31.18 -8.05
CA ALA A 717 1.14 -31.87 -6.83
C ALA A 717 -0.21 -31.29 -6.33
N PRO A 718 -1.06 -32.09 -5.66
CA PRO A 718 -2.38 -31.65 -5.23
C PRO A 718 -2.30 -30.66 -4.05
N SER A 719 -3.01 -29.54 -4.20
CA SER A 719 -3.16 -28.50 -3.18
C SER A 719 -4.19 -28.93 -2.11
N LEU A 720 -3.74 -29.11 -0.87
CA LEU A 720 -4.60 -29.18 0.32
C LEU A 720 -4.47 -27.87 1.09
N VAL A 721 -5.34 -26.90 0.78
CA VAL A 721 -5.53 -25.68 1.57
C VAL A 721 -6.89 -25.79 2.27
N PRO A 722 -7.00 -25.56 3.59
CA PRO A 722 -8.30 -25.57 4.28
C PRO A 722 -9.14 -24.37 3.80
N VAL A 723 -10.37 -24.64 3.39
CA VAL A 723 -11.37 -23.65 2.96
C VAL A 723 -11.88 -22.86 4.18
N GLU A 724 -11.94 -21.53 4.09
CA GLU A 724 -12.68 -20.69 5.04
C GLU A 724 -14.19 -20.90 4.81
N MET A 725 -14.89 -21.42 5.82
CA MET A 725 -16.34 -21.61 5.75
C MET A 725 -17.07 -20.37 6.29
N SER A 726 -18.04 -19.88 5.53
CA SER A 726 -18.93 -18.78 5.93
C SER A 726 -19.98 -19.27 6.93
N TYR A 727 -20.22 -18.47 7.99
CA TYR A 727 -21.20 -18.78 9.04
C TYR A 727 -22.61 -18.93 8.49
N MET A 728 -23.00 -18.13 7.49
CA MET A 728 -24.34 -18.17 6.90
C MET A 728 -24.58 -19.43 6.05
N ASP A 729 -23.53 -19.90 5.37
CA ASP A 729 -23.63 -21.01 4.41
C ASP A 729 -23.46 -22.38 5.07
N THR A 730 -23.00 -22.41 6.32
CA THR A 730 -22.87 -23.65 7.09
C THR A 730 -24.23 -24.08 7.61
N ARG A 731 -24.64 -25.34 7.41
CA ARG A 731 -25.89 -25.88 7.99
C ARG A 731 -25.93 -25.77 9.52
N SER A 732 -27.13 -25.66 10.11
CA SER A 732 -27.31 -25.75 11.58
C SER A 732 -27.35 -27.22 12.02
N LEU A 733 -26.83 -27.54 13.21
CA LEU A 733 -26.96 -28.88 13.79
C LEU A 733 -28.32 -29.07 14.46
N THR A 734 -28.87 -30.28 14.39
CA THR A 734 -29.92 -30.72 15.33
C THR A 734 -29.29 -31.16 16.65
N GLU A 735 -30.09 -31.27 17.72
CA GLU A 735 -29.60 -31.71 19.03
C GLU A 735 -29.00 -33.13 18.98
N GLU A 736 -29.61 -34.04 18.24
CA GLU A 736 -29.10 -35.41 18.00
C GLU A 736 -27.75 -35.41 17.23
N GLN A 737 -27.60 -34.50 16.25
CA GLN A 737 -26.34 -34.35 15.52
C GLN A 737 -25.23 -33.74 16.39
N LEU A 738 -25.60 -32.83 17.30
CA LEU A 738 -24.67 -32.29 18.29
C LEU A 738 -24.19 -33.40 19.23
N GLU A 739 -25.09 -34.22 19.77
CA GLU A 739 -24.74 -35.34 20.66
C GLU A 739 -23.76 -36.32 20.01
N ALA A 740 -23.86 -36.51 18.69
CA ALA A 740 -22.92 -37.34 17.93
C ALA A 740 -21.57 -36.64 17.67
N LEU A 741 -21.57 -35.34 17.36
CA LEU A 741 -20.37 -34.58 16.95
C LEU A 741 -19.56 -34.04 18.14
N GLU A 742 -20.20 -33.65 19.23
CA GLU A 742 -19.60 -33.02 20.39
C GLU A 742 -18.51 -33.89 21.04
N PRO A 743 -18.68 -35.22 21.25
CA PRO A 743 -17.62 -36.08 21.78
C PRO A 743 -16.41 -36.18 20.85
N LEU A 744 -16.62 -36.14 19.53
CA LEU A 744 -15.54 -36.20 18.53
C LEU A 744 -14.72 -34.91 18.54
N VAL A 745 -15.41 -33.76 18.60
CA VAL A 745 -14.77 -32.45 18.74
C VAL A 745 -14.00 -32.35 20.05
N HIS A 746 -14.59 -32.78 21.17
CA HIS A 746 -13.92 -32.76 22.49
C HIS A 746 -12.66 -33.63 22.54
N ARG A 747 -12.64 -34.75 21.84
CA ARG A 747 -11.46 -35.63 21.73
C ARG A 747 -10.46 -35.17 20.66
N SER A 748 -10.69 -34.01 20.03
CA SER A 748 -9.89 -33.50 18.89
C SER A 748 -9.85 -34.45 17.68
N LEU A 749 -10.87 -35.30 17.55
CA LEU A 749 -11.05 -36.22 16.43
C LEU A 749 -11.98 -35.65 15.34
N GLY A 750 -12.74 -34.60 15.64
CA GLY A 750 -13.60 -33.90 14.68
C GLY A 750 -12.82 -33.03 13.68
N THR A 751 -13.40 -32.85 12.49
CA THR A 751 -12.87 -32.00 11.43
C THR A 751 -12.93 -30.50 11.80
N ALA A 752 -12.38 -29.62 10.95
CA ALA A 752 -12.55 -28.18 11.13
C ALA A 752 -14.03 -27.77 10.99
N GLU A 753 -14.75 -28.42 10.07
CA GLU A 753 -16.19 -28.22 9.87
C GLU A 753 -17.00 -28.68 11.09
N ASP A 754 -16.70 -29.86 11.64
CA ASP A 754 -17.38 -30.37 12.84
C ASP A 754 -17.25 -29.43 14.04
N ARG A 755 -16.05 -28.86 14.23
CA ARG A 755 -15.80 -27.86 15.28
C ARG A 755 -16.64 -26.60 15.07
N PHE A 756 -16.69 -26.12 13.85
CA PHE A 756 -17.45 -24.92 13.51
C PHE A 756 -18.97 -25.15 13.65
N LEU A 757 -19.46 -26.33 13.25
CA LEU A 757 -20.86 -26.73 13.39
C LEU A 757 -21.30 -26.80 14.87
N VAL A 758 -20.47 -27.41 15.73
CA VAL A 758 -20.72 -27.46 17.17
C VAL A 758 -20.72 -26.06 17.80
N GLU A 759 -19.78 -25.19 17.39
CA GLU A 759 -19.72 -23.80 17.87
C GLU A 759 -20.94 -22.97 17.42
N LYS A 760 -21.36 -23.11 16.15
CA LYS A 760 -22.55 -22.44 15.61
C LYS A 760 -23.82 -22.85 16.35
N TYR A 761 -23.99 -24.13 16.67
CA TYR A 761 -25.14 -24.62 17.41
C TYR A 761 -25.27 -23.96 18.80
N TYR A 762 -24.18 -23.92 19.57
CA TYR A 762 -24.22 -23.29 20.89
C TYR A 762 -24.47 -21.79 20.82
N PHE A 763 -23.99 -21.12 19.77
CA PHE A 763 -24.26 -19.70 19.54
C PHE A 763 -25.75 -19.46 19.30
N GLN A 764 -26.37 -20.22 18.38
CA GLN A 764 -27.80 -20.09 18.09
C GLN A 764 -28.65 -20.33 19.35
N GLN A 765 -28.31 -21.33 20.16
CA GLN A 765 -29.05 -21.62 21.39
C GLN A 765 -28.85 -20.59 22.51
N LYS A 766 -27.66 -19.98 22.62
CA LYS A 766 -27.32 -19.08 23.73
C LYS A 766 -27.53 -17.60 23.44
N VAL A 767 -27.60 -17.21 22.18
CA VAL A 767 -27.67 -15.80 21.77
C VAL A 767 -28.94 -15.55 20.98
N VAL A 768 -29.15 -16.29 19.90
CA VAL A 768 -30.30 -16.09 19.00
C VAL A 768 -31.63 -16.45 19.69
N ASN A 769 -31.66 -17.56 20.43
CA ASN A 769 -32.86 -18.06 21.11
C ASN A 769 -33.11 -17.45 22.51
N THR A 770 -32.44 -16.34 22.86
CA THR A 770 -32.68 -15.63 24.13
C THR A 770 -33.58 -14.41 23.93
N ASP A 771 -34.31 -14.01 24.96
CA ASP A 771 -35.15 -12.80 24.99
C ASP A 771 -34.33 -11.48 25.04
N ALA A 772 -33.05 -11.52 24.69
CA ALA A 772 -32.19 -10.34 24.61
C ALA A 772 -32.69 -9.38 23.51
N SER A 773 -32.41 -8.07 23.66
CA SER A 773 -32.75 -7.10 22.63
C SER A 773 -31.93 -7.35 21.35
N GLU A 774 -32.45 -6.94 20.18
CA GLU A 774 -31.74 -7.09 18.91
C GLU A 774 -30.43 -6.28 18.86
N GLU A 775 -30.37 -5.17 19.60
CA GLU A 775 -29.14 -4.39 19.82
C GLU A 775 -28.10 -5.17 20.62
N ASP A 776 -28.50 -5.85 21.70
CA ASP A 776 -27.60 -6.71 22.47
C ASP A 776 -27.14 -7.92 21.65
N LYS A 777 -28.01 -8.49 20.81
CA LYS A 777 -27.64 -9.61 19.91
C LYS A 777 -26.66 -9.19 18.83
N ALA A 778 -26.83 -7.98 18.26
CA ALA A 778 -25.92 -7.40 17.27
C ALA A 778 -24.54 -7.08 17.88
N ASP A 779 -24.51 -6.45 19.05
CA ASP A 779 -23.27 -6.19 19.80
C ASP A 779 -22.53 -7.49 20.15
N VAL A 780 -23.27 -8.56 20.46
CA VAL A 780 -22.71 -9.89 20.74
C VAL A 780 -22.15 -10.56 19.48
N PHE A 781 -22.82 -10.41 18.34
CA PHE A 781 -22.34 -10.91 17.06
C PHE A 781 -21.01 -10.24 16.66
N ASP A 782 -20.94 -8.91 16.76
CA ASP A 782 -19.75 -8.12 16.43
C ASP A 782 -18.56 -8.40 17.38
N GLN A 783 -18.84 -8.72 18.66
CA GLN A 783 -17.80 -9.05 19.64
C GLN A 783 -17.25 -10.48 19.52
N MET A 784 -18.01 -11.41 18.90
CA MET A 784 -17.59 -12.80 18.73
C MET A 784 -16.65 -13.03 17.54
N GLU A 785 -16.75 -12.23 16.48
CA GLU A 785 -15.75 -12.26 15.40
C GLU A 785 -14.34 -11.90 15.89
N ALA A 786 -14.24 -11.22 17.03
CA ALA A 786 -12.98 -10.81 17.61
C ALA A 786 -12.45 -11.83 18.64
N LYS A 787 -11.34 -12.51 18.28
CA LYS A 787 -10.39 -13.38 19.06
C LYS A 787 -10.73 -13.79 20.52
N ARG A 788 -10.39 -15.06 20.83
CA ARG A 788 -10.35 -15.80 22.13
C ARG A 788 -10.22 -15.01 23.47
N ALA A 789 -9.52 -13.88 23.50
CA ALA A 789 -9.41 -13.02 24.69
C ALA A 789 -10.73 -12.29 25.02
N LEU A 790 -11.54 -11.97 24.02
CA LEU A 790 -12.83 -11.29 24.19
C LEU A 790 -13.91 -12.23 24.70
N ARG A 791 -13.82 -13.53 24.40
CA ARG A 791 -14.69 -14.56 24.99
C ARG A 791 -14.54 -14.66 26.52
N LYS A 792 -13.33 -14.52 27.04
CA LYS A 792 -13.07 -14.44 28.50
C LYS A 792 -13.70 -13.18 29.11
N LEU A 793 -13.58 -12.04 28.43
CA LEU A 793 -14.19 -10.78 28.87
C LEU A 793 -15.72 -10.82 28.81
N PHE A 794 -16.29 -11.46 27.79
CA PHE A 794 -17.72 -11.73 27.67
C PHE A 794 -18.23 -12.55 28.85
N ASP A 795 -17.59 -13.69 29.15
CA ASP A 795 -17.97 -14.53 30.28
C ASP A 795 -17.94 -13.70 31.58
N ASN A 796 -16.85 -12.94 31.80
CA ASN A 796 -16.72 -12.10 32.99
C ASN A 796 -17.80 -11.02 33.11
N LYS A 797 -18.13 -10.29 32.03
CA LYS A 797 -19.21 -9.28 32.02
C LYS A 797 -20.57 -9.93 32.23
N PHE A 798 -20.85 -11.04 31.54
CA PHE A 798 -22.10 -11.79 31.69
C PHE A 798 -22.31 -12.25 33.14
N TYR A 799 -21.26 -12.73 33.80
CA TYR A 799 -21.32 -13.11 35.22
C TYR A 799 -21.42 -11.92 36.17
N GLU A 800 -20.74 -10.80 35.90
CA GLU A 800 -20.83 -9.55 36.68
C GLU A 800 -22.26 -8.97 36.65
N VAL A 801 -22.97 -9.13 35.53
CA VAL A 801 -24.34 -8.64 35.33
C VAL A 801 -25.40 -9.60 35.86
N ASN A 802 -25.19 -10.92 35.76
CA ASN A 802 -26.24 -11.93 36.01
C ASN A 802 -26.00 -12.81 37.27
N SER A 803 -25.15 -12.40 38.20
CA SER A 803 -24.81 -13.16 39.42
C SER A 803 -25.92 -13.17 40.48
N ASN A 804 -27.13 -13.60 40.12
CA ASN A 804 -28.31 -13.59 40.99
C ASN A 804 -28.50 -14.96 41.70
N GLY A 805 -27.44 -15.76 41.86
CA GLY A 805 -27.45 -17.09 42.50
C GLY A 805 -28.05 -18.23 41.66
N THR A 806 -29.00 -17.96 40.75
CA THR A 806 -29.68 -18.98 39.93
C THR A 806 -28.82 -19.60 38.82
N CYS A 807 -27.83 -18.87 38.30
CA CYS A 807 -26.91 -19.36 37.27
C CYS A 807 -26.01 -20.51 37.77
N GLU A 808 -25.66 -20.53 39.07
CA GLU A 808 -24.73 -21.52 39.63
C GLU A 808 -25.36 -22.91 39.77
N ALA A 809 -26.63 -22.98 40.18
CA ALA A 809 -27.36 -24.24 40.32
C ALA A 809 -27.56 -24.94 38.96
N ARG A 810 -27.85 -24.17 37.90
CA ARG A 810 -27.99 -24.70 36.52
C ARG A 810 -26.67 -25.19 35.93
N LEU A 811 -25.55 -24.59 36.31
CA LEU A 811 -24.23 -24.94 35.78
C LEU A 811 -23.58 -26.12 36.52
N LYS A 812 -23.75 -26.22 37.86
CA LYS A 812 -23.34 -27.41 38.63
C LYS A 812 -24.09 -28.67 38.17
N ALA A 813 -25.37 -28.53 37.79
CA ALA A 813 -26.17 -29.63 37.27
C ALA A 813 -25.70 -30.17 35.89
N ARG A 814 -24.89 -29.41 35.14
CA ARG A 814 -24.50 -29.73 33.75
C ARG A 814 -23.04 -30.18 33.57
N GLY A 815 -22.30 -30.41 34.65
CA GLY A 815 -21.00 -31.09 34.60
C GLY A 815 -19.93 -30.41 33.72
N ASN A 816 -19.91 -29.08 33.62
CA ASN A 816 -18.99 -28.38 32.73
C ASN A 816 -17.54 -28.40 33.30
N PRO A 817 -16.56 -29.02 32.60
CA PRO A 817 -15.19 -29.20 33.08
C PRO A 817 -14.39 -27.90 33.22
N TYR A 818 -14.83 -26.80 32.60
CA TYR A 818 -14.15 -25.50 32.72
C TYR A 818 -14.37 -24.81 34.08
N LEU A 819 -15.38 -25.22 34.85
CA LEU A 819 -15.63 -24.69 36.21
C LEU A 819 -14.63 -25.18 37.25
N ILE A 820 -13.89 -26.26 37.00
CA ILE A 820 -12.99 -26.89 37.98
C ILE A 820 -11.66 -26.12 38.12
N THR A 821 -11.30 -25.29 37.14
CA THR A 821 -9.98 -24.62 37.11
C THR A 821 -9.93 -23.23 37.77
N TRP A 822 -11.07 -22.71 38.21
CA TRP A 822 -11.19 -21.37 38.80
C TRP A 822 -11.79 -21.54 40.19
N GLY A 823 -11.22 -20.90 41.22
CA GLY A 823 -11.63 -21.07 42.63
C GLY A 823 -13.07 -20.63 42.94
N ASP A 824 -13.31 -20.13 44.16
CA ASP A 824 -14.63 -19.64 44.59
C ASP A 824 -15.02 -18.36 43.81
N ARG A 825 -15.61 -18.54 42.62
CA ARG A 825 -15.98 -17.48 41.68
C ARG A 825 -17.01 -16.49 42.27
N PRO A 826 -18.04 -16.93 43.04
CA PRO A 826 -18.89 -16.02 43.81
C PRO A 826 -18.11 -15.10 44.76
N ALA A 827 -17.13 -15.66 45.50
CA ALA A 827 -16.29 -14.85 46.37
C ALA A 827 -15.46 -13.83 45.56
N ALA A 828 -14.90 -14.22 44.42
CA ALA A 828 -14.16 -13.31 43.54
C ALA A 828 -15.05 -12.18 42.97
N LEU A 829 -16.26 -12.50 42.51
CA LEU A 829 -17.21 -11.49 42.02
C LEU A 829 -17.66 -10.53 43.14
N GLY A 830 -17.89 -11.03 44.36
CA GLY A 830 -18.19 -10.20 45.52
C GLY A 830 -17.06 -9.23 45.89
N LEU A 831 -15.82 -9.69 45.77
CA LEU A 831 -14.64 -8.85 45.97
C LEU A 831 -14.45 -7.84 44.83
N LEU A 832 -14.74 -8.20 43.58
CA LEU A 832 -14.68 -7.25 42.45
C LEU A 832 -15.76 -6.18 42.55
N ALA A 833 -16.97 -6.52 42.99
CA ALA A 833 -18.01 -5.54 43.28
C ALA A 833 -17.58 -4.59 44.41
N THR A 834 -16.89 -5.12 45.43
CA THR A 834 -16.31 -4.32 46.51
C THR A 834 -15.19 -3.42 46.00
N LEU A 835 -14.31 -3.93 45.12
CA LEU A 835 -13.25 -3.16 44.47
C LEU A 835 -13.84 -2.00 43.66
N CYS A 836 -14.85 -2.26 42.84
CA CYS A 836 -15.52 -1.22 42.04
C CYS A 836 -16.14 -0.14 42.94
N ARG A 837 -16.81 -0.53 44.02
CA ARG A 837 -17.38 0.39 45.02
C ARG A 837 -16.31 1.26 45.71
N LEU A 838 -15.17 0.67 46.07
CA LEU A 838 -14.04 1.40 46.67
C LEU A 838 -13.38 2.37 45.68
N LEU A 839 -13.33 2.02 44.40
CA LEU A 839 -12.81 2.87 43.33
C LEU A 839 -13.83 3.92 42.84
N GLY A 840 -15.12 3.76 43.16
CA GLY A 840 -16.18 4.66 42.71
C GLY A 840 -16.58 4.43 41.25
N VAL A 841 -16.39 3.23 40.71
CA VAL A 841 -16.79 2.84 39.34
C VAL A 841 -17.97 1.89 39.39
N LYS A 842 -18.84 1.92 38.38
CA LYS A 842 -20.06 1.09 38.35
C LYS A 842 -19.76 -0.40 38.15
N SER A 843 -18.73 -0.72 37.38
CA SER A 843 -18.30 -2.09 37.08
C SER A 843 -16.83 -2.13 36.66
N THR A 844 -16.25 -3.32 36.55
CA THR A 844 -14.89 -3.49 35.99
C THR A 844 -14.80 -3.14 34.49
N HIS A 845 -15.94 -2.89 33.86
CA HIS A 845 -16.11 -2.48 32.45
C HIS A 845 -16.49 -1.01 32.28
N ASP A 846 -16.53 -0.22 33.36
CA ASP A 846 -16.80 1.20 33.32
C ASP A 846 -15.58 1.97 32.77
N GLU A 847 -15.59 2.22 31.46
CA GLU A 847 -14.52 2.94 30.76
C GLU A 847 -14.64 4.48 30.90
N ALA A 848 -15.83 4.98 31.27
CA ALA A 848 -16.13 6.42 31.34
C ALA A 848 -15.66 7.06 32.66
N SER A 849 -15.61 6.28 33.74
CA SER A 849 -15.28 6.82 35.07
C SER A 849 -13.77 7.00 35.28
N LEU A 850 -13.32 8.26 35.41
CA LEU A 850 -11.96 8.59 35.85
C LEU A 850 -11.82 8.37 37.36
N ILE A 851 -11.01 7.40 37.80
CA ILE A 851 -10.76 7.16 39.23
C ILE A 851 -9.78 8.21 39.78
N PRO A 852 -10.18 9.09 40.73
CA PRO A 852 -9.30 10.13 41.24
C PRO A 852 -8.06 9.56 41.95
N ALA A 853 -6.91 10.17 41.75
CA ALA A 853 -5.66 9.77 42.42
C ALA A 853 -5.78 9.75 43.95
N ALA A 854 -6.56 10.69 44.52
CA ALA A 854 -6.80 10.82 45.95
C ALA A 854 -7.56 9.63 46.54
N ARG A 855 -8.45 8.98 45.76
CA ARG A 855 -9.19 7.78 46.19
C ARG A 855 -8.24 6.62 46.52
N PHE A 856 -7.13 6.49 45.78
CA PHE A 856 -6.12 5.47 46.08
C PHE A 856 -5.43 5.70 47.41
N THR A 857 -5.17 6.96 47.76
CA THR A 857 -4.52 7.31 49.03
C THR A 857 -5.50 7.18 50.19
N GLU A 858 -6.74 7.65 50.02
CA GLU A 858 -7.80 7.58 51.03
C GLU A 858 -8.17 6.14 51.37
N LYS A 859 -8.23 5.27 50.35
CA LYS A 859 -8.72 3.88 50.46
C LYS A 859 -7.62 2.84 50.34
N ALA A 860 -6.35 3.24 50.48
CA ALA A 860 -5.19 2.38 50.20
C ALA A 860 -5.25 1.03 50.93
N LYS A 861 -5.54 1.05 52.24
CA LYS A 861 -5.59 -0.14 53.09
C LYS A 861 -6.71 -1.10 52.68
N GLU A 862 -7.91 -0.56 52.45
CA GLU A 862 -9.11 -1.31 52.05
C GLU A 862 -8.94 -1.91 50.64
N LEU A 863 -8.36 -1.14 49.72
CA LEU A 863 -8.05 -1.58 48.36
C LEU A 863 -7.01 -2.70 48.37
N TRP A 864 -5.96 -2.59 49.20
CA TRP A 864 -4.94 -3.64 49.31
C TRP A 864 -5.52 -4.96 49.81
N GLU A 865 -6.38 -4.92 50.83
CA GLU A 865 -7.03 -6.11 51.37
C GLU A 865 -7.89 -6.81 50.30
N VAL A 866 -8.74 -6.06 49.59
CA VAL A 866 -9.59 -6.59 48.51
C VAL A 866 -8.76 -7.17 47.36
N VAL A 867 -7.70 -6.47 46.95
CA VAL A 867 -6.81 -6.92 45.87
C VAL A 867 -6.04 -8.18 46.27
N ASN A 868 -5.53 -8.27 47.50
CA ASN A 868 -4.83 -9.46 47.96
C ASN A 868 -5.75 -10.67 48.01
N ASN A 869 -6.97 -10.51 48.53
CA ASN A 869 -7.98 -11.58 48.54
C ASN A 869 -8.36 -12.02 47.12
N LEU A 870 -8.48 -11.07 46.18
CA LEU A 870 -8.68 -11.38 44.77
C LEU A 870 -7.50 -12.15 44.18
N LEU A 871 -6.27 -11.72 44.43
CA LEU A 871 -5.07 -12.39 43.92
C LEU A 871 -4.92 -13.82 44.48
N GLU A 872 -5.31 -14.06 45.73
CA GLU A 872 -5.35 -15.39 46.33
C GLU A 872 -6.42 -16.30 45.70
N LEU A 873 -7.61 -15.76 45.42
CA LEU A 873 -8.72 -16.50 44.79
C LEU A 873 -8.48 -16.78 43.31
N LEU A 874 -7.85 -15.85 42.58
CA LEU A 874 -7.61 -15.96 41.14
C LEU A 874 -6.51 -16.98 40.79
N ARG A 875 -5.77 -17.48 41.79
CA ARG A 875 -4.74 -18.55 41.72
C ARG A 875 -4.04 -18.74 40.36
N PRO A 876 -3.10 -17.88 39.97
CA PRO A 876 -2.05 -18.31 39.05
C PRO A 876 -0.69 -18.22 39.74
N ALA A 877 0.13 -19.26 39.60
CA ALA A 877 1.51 -19.31 40.10
C ALA A 877 2.35 -18.07 39.71
N ARG A 878 1.94 -17.33 38.67
CA ARG A 878 2.55 -16.08 38.17
C ARG A 878 2.30 -14.82 39.00
N PHE A 879 1.48 -14.84 40.04
CA PHE A 879 1.16 -13.63 40.82
C PHE A 879 1.95 -13.49 42.13
N LYS A 880 2.50 -14.59 42.66
CA LYS A 880 3.22 -14.60 43.95
C LYS A 880 4.54 -13.82 43.95
N GLU A 881 5.18 -13.60 42.80
CA GLU A 881 6.48 -12.89 42.72
C GLU A 881 6.38 -11.37 42.81
N SER A 882 5.18 -10.78 42.68
CA SER A 882 5.01 -9.32 42.59
C SER A 882 4.56 -8.65 43.90
N ALA A 883 4.28 -9.44 44.93
CA ALA A 883 3.67 -8.99 46.20
C ALA A 883 4.68 -8.99 47.37
N LYS A 884 5.93 -8.61 47.12
CA LYS A 884 6.82 -8.17 48.21
C LYS A 884 6.59 -6.68 48.41
N ALA A 885 6.15 -6.29 49.61
CA ALA A 885 5.97 -4.90 49.99
C ALA A 885 7.25 -4.11 49.67
N ALA A 886 7.11 -3.02 48.92
CA ALA A 886 8.21 -2.11 48.65
C ALA A 886 8.59 -1.42 49.96
N ASP A 887 9.80 -1.67 50.42
CA ASP A 887 10.36 -1.08 51.63
C ASP A 887 10.51 0.45 51.40
N GLY A 888 9.58 1.23 51.96
CA GLY A 888 9.80 2.65 52.25
C GLY A 888 9.60 3.71 51.16
N THR A 889 9.10 3.41 49.94
CA THR A 889 8.77 4.49 48.97
C THR A 889 7.48 4.25 48.17
N ASP A 890 6.52 5.17 48.33
CA ASP A 890 5.23 5.31 47.64
C ASP A 890 4.39 4.01 47.52
N GLU A 891 3.71 3.64 48.61
CA GLU A 891 2.79 2.49 48.67
C GLU A 891 1.66 2.51 47.61
N THR A 892 1.39 3.67 47.01
CA THR A 892 0.33 3.82 46.01
C THR A 892 0.70 3.23 44.64
N LYS A 893 1.99 3.17 44.30
CA LYS A 893 2.46 2.70 42.99
C LYS A 893 2.32 1.17 42.82
N PRO A 894 2.72 0.32 43.80
CA PRO A 894 2.48 -1.11 43.71
C PRO A 894 0.97 -1.44 43.75
N LEU A 895 0.19 -0.72 44.57
CA LEU A 895 -1.27 -0.87 44.65
C LEU A 895 -1.96 -0.58 43.31
N ARG A 896 -1.64 0.55 42.68
CA ARG A 896 -2.16 0.92 41.35
C ARG A 896 -1.80 -0.13 40.30
N THR A 897 -0.59 -0.67 40.35
CA THR A 897 -0.14 -1.71 39.43
C THR A 897 -0.95 -3.00 39.62
N ALA A 898 -1.19 -3.40 40.87
CA ALA A 898 -1.98 -4.59 41.19
C ALA A 898 -3.44 -4.44 40.76
N ILE A 899 -4.07 -3.29 41.06
CA ILE A 899 -5.45 -2.98 40.64
C ILE A 899 -5.58 -2.95 39.12
N THR A 900 -4.65 -2.28 38.42
CA THR A 900 -4.64 -2.25 36.94
C THR A 900 -4.58 -3.66 36.34
N ARG A 901 -3.81 -4.55 36.98
CA ARG A 901 -3.68 -5.94 36.53
C ARG A 901 -4.96 -6.74 36.78
N VAL A 902 -5.60 -6.57 37.93
CA VAL A 902 -6.90 -7.19 38.24
C VAL A 902 -7.97 -6.69 37.25
N LEU A 903 -8.06 -5.38 37.03
CA LEU A 903 -9.02 -4.78 36.10
C LEU A 903 -8.77 -5.21 34.66
N ARG A 904 -7.50 -5.30 34.20
CA ARG A 904 -7.18 -5.79 32.84
C ARG A 904 -7.50 -7.27 32.65
N GLU A 905 -7.35 -8.09 33.69
CA GLU A 905 -7.67 -9.51 33.61
C GLU A 905 -9.18 -9.78 33.63
N TRP A 906 -9.97 -8.88 34.23
CA TRP A 906 -11.40 -9.07 34.42
C TRP A 906 -12.30 -8.26 33.47
N GLY A 907 -11.90 -7.04 33.13
CA GLY A 907 -12.66 -6.08 32.33
C GLY A 907 -11.76 -5.07 31.60
N ARG A 908 -12.25 -3.84 31.41
CA ARG A 908 -11.59 -2.81 30.59
C ARG A 908 -11.36 -1.47 31.29
N ALA A 909 -11.80 -1.30 32.53
CA ALA A 909 -11.59 -0.06 33.28
C ALA A 909 -10.09 0.31 33.36
N LYS A 910 -9.77 1.56 33.03
CA LYS A 910 -8.39 2.10 33.03
C LYS A 910 -8.21 3.09 34.19
N LEU A 911 -7.02 3.08 34.79
CA LEU A 911 -6.64 4.09 35.81
C LEU A 911 -6.07 5.33 35.12
N ALA A 912 -6.54 6.52 35.49
CA ALA A 912 -5.96 7.78 35.04
C ALA A 912 -4.75 8.18 35.89
N THR A 913 -3.59 8.41 35.28
CA THR A 913 -2.43 9.04 35.93
C THR A 913 -2.35 10.51 35.53
N ALA A 914 -2.41 11.43 36.50
CA ALA A 914 -2.11 12.83 36.25
C ALA A 914 -0.69 12.96 35.65
N LYS A 915 -0.55 13.52 34.45
CA LYS A 915 0.75 13.65 33.77
C LYS A 915 1.61 14.73 34.45
N ARG A 916 2.79 14.33 34.97
CA ARG A 916 3.94 15.23 35.15
C ARG A 916 4.60 15.44 33.80
N SER A 917 4.69 16.68 33.34
CA SER A 917 5.46 17.08 32.17
C SER A 917 6.95 17.14 32.52
N GLN A 918 7.75 16.21 32.02
CA GLN A 918 9.19 16.44 31.84
C GLN A 918 9.63 15.94 30.47
N PRO A 919 10.48 16.70 29.74
CA PRO A 919 11.02 16.29 28.46
C PRO A 919 11.99 15.12 28.64
N ARG A 920 11.88 14.11 27.77
CA ARG A 920 12.85 13.01 27.68
C ARG A 920 14.12 13.52 26.99
N ASN A 921 15.26 13.36 27.64
CA ASN A 921 16.57 13.54 26.99
C ASN A 921 16.76 12.48 25.90
N ALA A 922 17.29 12.90 24.74
CA ALA A 922 17.63 12.03 23.63
C ALA A 922 18.77 11.06 24.02
N PRO A 923 18.76 9.79 23.57
CA PRO A 923 19.89 8.91 23.76
C PRO A 923 21.02 9.25 22.76
N GLU A 924 22.27 9.18 23.24
CA GLU A 924 23.48 9.33 22.45
C GLU A 924 23.58 8.31 21.31
N VAL A 925 24.15 8.75 20.19
CA VAL A 925 24.56 7.89 19.07
C VAL A 925 25.64 6.93 19.59
N VAL A 926 25.36 5.63 19.60
CA VAL A 926 26.37 4.61 19.86
C VAL A 926 27.28 4.52 18.64
N THR A 927 28.33 5.35 18.66
CA THR A 927 29.48 5.25 17.78
C THR A 927 30.59 4.66 18.63
N TYR A 928 30.99 3.41 18.38
CA TYR A 928 32.22 2.89 18.96
C TYR A 928 33.39 3.51 18.19
N GLN A 929 33.80 4.73 18.57
CA GLN A 929 35.11 5.25 18.23
C GLN A 929 36.10 4.78 19.29
N ILE A 930 37.08 4.01 18.84
CA ILE A 930 38.20 3.52 19.64
C ILE A 930 39.05 4.73 20.03
N LYS A 931 39.21 4.96 21.34
CA LYS A 931 40.42 5.64 21.84
C LYS A 931 41.57 4.64 21.74
N LEU A 932 42.50 4.89 20.84
CA LEU A 932 43.79 4.19 20.81
C LEU A 932 44.65 4.74 21.95
N ASP A 933 44.49 4.18 23.15
CA ASP A 933 45.31 4.53 24.32
C ASP A 933 46.69 3.82 24.29
N ASP A 934 46.98 2.99 23.28
CA ASP A 934 48.25 2.28 23.13
C ASP A 934 48.85 2.43 21.73
N LYS A 935 49.46 3.60 21.50
CA LYS A 935 50.21 3.95 20.28
C LYS A 935 51.42 3.02 20.09
N GLU A 936 51.98 2.50 21.18
CA GLU A 936 53.17 1.65 21.19
C GLU A 936 52.84 0.21 20.76
N GLY A 937 51.72 -0.34 21.23
CA GLY A 937 51.20 -1.65 20.82
C GLY A 937 50.81 -1.69 19.34
N PHE A 938 50.28 -0.61 18.78
CA PHE A 938 49.96 -0.53 17.35
C PHE A 938 51.24 -0.54 16.49
N ILE A 939 52.25 0.25 16.87
CA ILE A 939 53.55 0.29 16.17
C ILE A 939 54.23 -1.08 16.22
N GLN A 940 54.27 -1.73 17.39
CA GLN A 940 54.80 -3.09 17.54
C GLN A 940 54.09 -4.11 16.63
N LYS A 941 52.76 -4.00 16.49
CA LYS A 941 51.97 -4.91 15.66
C LYS A 941 52.24 -4.71 14.17
N VAL A 942 52.37 -3.45 13.73
CA VAL A 942 52.73 -3.08 12.35
C VAL A 942 54.15 -3.54 12.02
N VAL A 943 55.12 -3.31 12.91
CA VAL A 943 56.51 -3.80 12.75
C VAL A 943 56.53 -5.32 12.61
N SER A 944 55.81 -6.05 13.46
CA SER A 944 55.74 -7.52 13.36
C SER A 944 55.10 -8.04 12.07
N LEU A 945 54.20 -7.25 11.46
CA LEU A 945 53.52 -7.57 10.20
C LEU A 945 54.41 -7.31 8.99
N VAL A 946 55.23 -6.27 9.06
CA VAL A 946 56.25 -5.94 8.05
C VAL A 946 57.39 -6.97 8.09
N GLU A 947 57.87 -7.33 9.28
CA GLU A 947 58.90 -8.37 9.47
C GLU A 947 58.44 -9.74 8.97
N ARG A 948 57.16 -10.11 9.16
CA ARG A 948 56.59 -11.36 8.62
C ARG A 948 56.43 -11.36 7.10
N ARG A 949 56.27 -10.19 6.47
CA ARG A 949 56.19 -10.06 5.01
C ARG A 949 57.57 -10.01 4.32
N GLY A 950 58.63 -9.63 5.05
CA GLY A 950 60.00 -9.56 4.54
C GLY A 950 60.71 -10.91 4.37
N ALA A 951 60.17 -12.01 4.92
CA ALA A 951 60.86 -13.30 4.96
C ALA A 951 60.83 -14.12 3.65
N GLY A 952 60.35 -13.56 2.52
CA GLY A 952 60.10 -14.34 1.30
C GLY A 952 60.50 -13.70 -0.03
N LEU A 953 61.18 -12.55 -0.06
CA LEU A 953 61.54 -11.87 -1.31
C LEU A 953 63.03 -11.50 -1.33
N ALA A 954 63.68 -11.80 -2.46
CA ALA A 954 65.07 -11.49 -2.76
C ALA A 954 65.33 -9.96 -2.69
N PRO A 955 66.58 -9.53 -2.40
CA PRO A 955 66.85 -8.15 -2.00
C PRO A 955 66.68 -7.20 -3.19
N ALA A 956 65.68 -6.32 -3.13
CA ALA A 956 65.64 -5.10 -3.91
C ALA A 956 66.47 -4.02 -3.19
N GLU A 957 67.14 -3.19 -3.99
CA GLU A 957 68.19 -2.26 -3.59
C GLU A 957 67.71 -1.18 -2.59
N GLY A 958 68.62 -0.79 -1.69
CA GLY A 958 68.35 -0.06 -0.44
C GLY A 958 67.82 1.37 -0.54
N GLU A 959 67.45 1.88 -1.71
CA GLU A 959 66.89 3.24 -1.87
C GLU A 959 65.36 3.27 -1.70
N GLU A 960 64.63 2.19 -2.01
CA GLU A 960 63.17 2.19 -2.00
C GLU A 960 62.58 2.12 -0.58
N VAL A 961 63.28 1.44 0.34
CA VAL A 961 62.88 1.34 1.76
C VAL A 961 63.11 2.68 2.49
N ALA A 962 64.16 3.41 2.11
CA ALA A 962 64.44 4.73 2.70
C ALA A 962 63.38 5.77 2.32
N ALA A 963 62.88 5.74 1.09
CA ALA A 963 61.82 6.64 0.62
C ALA A 963 60.48 6.41 1.36
N VAL A 964 60.08 5.15 1.54
CA VAL A 964 58.83 4.80 2.23
C VAL A 964 58.90 5.14 3.73
N THR A 965 60.09 5.05 4.34
CA THR A 965 60.26 5.40 5.76
C THR A 965 60.27 6.91 5.98
N ALA A 966 60.80 7.68 5.03
CA ALA A 966 60.77 9.15 5.08
C ALA A 966 59.37 9.72 4.86
N GLU A 967 58.59 9.13 3.95
CA GLU A 967 57.21 9.55 3.66
C GLU A 967 56.25 9.22 4.82
N ALA A 968 56.44 8.08 5.50
CA ALA A 968 55.71 7.74 6.72
C ALA A 968 56.06 8.65 7.92
N GLY A 969 57.30 9.17 7.98
CA GLY A 969 57.72 10.15 8.98
C GLY A 969 57.14 11.54 8.75
N ALA A 970 56.97 11.95 7.49
CA ALA A 970 56.37 13.23 7.11
C ALA A 970 54.86 13.28 7.39
N LEU A 971 54.14 12.18 7.13
CA LEU A 971 52.69 12.08 7.36
C LEU A 971 52.29 12.00 8.85
N ALA A 972 53.25 11.80 9.76
CA ALA A 972 52.99 11.79 11.20
C ALA A 972 53.15 13.17 11.86
N GLY A 973 53.59 14.18 11.12
CA GLY A 973 53.86 15.54 11.62
C GLY A 973 52.78 16.58 11.34
N GLU A 974 51.82 16.30 10.47
CA GLU A 974 50.79 17.25 10.06
C GLU A 974 49.40 16.62 10.16
N ASP A 975 48.85 16.61 11.38
CA ASP A 975 47.43 16.88 11.69
C ASP A 975 47.14 16.50 13.16
N GLU A 976 46.87 17.53 13.97
CA GLU A 976 46.30 17.44 15.33
C GLU A 976 44.76 17.41 15.28
#